data_AF-A0A0C9MAP1-F1
#
_entry.id   AF-A0A0C9MAP1-F1
#
_cell.length_a   1.000
_cell.length_b   1.000
_cell.length_c   1.000
_cell.angle_alpha   90.00
_cell.angle_beta   90.00
_cell.angle_gamma   90.00
#
_symmetry.space_group_name_H-M   'P 1'
#
loop_
_entity.id
_entity.type
_entity.pdbx_description
1 polymer ?
#
loop_
_entity_poly.entity_id
_entity_poly.type
_entity_poly.pdbx_seq_one_letter_code
_entity_poly.pdbx_strand_id
1 'polypeptide(L)'
;MGNKTTPCAECRLQRRKCSRPASDQECFRCKRLGIACKRSMKLTELNEIDTSQEMNDLQNQILQLEEACRFMENQLNSYKKDNNNNSSKQITAKSNNAVLQSLFENWEFKIVNGGFQIETGIRDLNDLLTLQTSISYLSPLSYDSASSISSDDSYYRGRDASILLNFGKETTSSLIRFTIRTMARSLTSKASHIPVALLLPSILLLDPKSLVDQLLKIYFQCHNIYNPLVHEKTYRDKMIATTDPLTDLLTLSICSYVCSTPCQHLTFTPRERRNMGDYFYAKARDILLDQFDLPEKRLENAMSINLLIQYMNVTLKYVEGRQLISMAFQILLDLRNEYPEFRLPVDLDVVDVEDTPYLKHYNYEINQEPITDVDKVLFTRHIKVAAITSSLLDYVVSNSTDINELYFPTWKYLADEPENTKKFIRSQNWIINLYNHKFVKNFMKSIHRVQLGKTCALSFESILVMEDVIKEYTKAVPAKFRLCDDLNNAKLCYHALENTTDSALLVNFVQFHILQMSVYSSLLQPKALSNQGQQLLSSIQEHSLEKTLKSAQLILCGIRRLADAETTSCIYLISATEYLFHILDVLVMLSLSPNKQIAKEADLTMKCCLDELDLLGRVQGYQPLQTDASTKKTRKVKMKDCRLDVEYYDQFPHPWFAMVSDASHYFTSR
;
A
#
# COMPACT_ATOMS: atom_id res chain seq x y z
N MET A 1 -25.48 -32.17 -30.76
CA MET A 1 -26.03 -32.07 -29.39
C MET A 1 -24.93 -32.53 -28.43
N GLY A 2 -24.35 -31.62 -27.64
CA GLY A 2 -23.29 -31.99 -26.69
C GLY A 2 -23.90 -32.74 -25.50
N ASN A 3 -23.49 -34.00 -25.29
CA ASN A 3 -23.90 -34.79 -24.14
C ASN A 3 -23.51 -34.04 -22.86
N LYS A 4 -24.50 -33.60 -22.07
CA LYS A 4 -24.27 -32.99 -20.75
C LYS A 4 -23.67 -34.07 -19.84
N THR A 5 -22.36 -34.03 -19.64
CA THR A 5 -21.65 -34.93 -18.73
C THR A 5 -21.98 -34.57 -17.28
N THR A 6 -22.54 -35.52 -16.54
CA THR A 6 -22.78 -35.38 -15.10
C THR A 6 -21.44 -35.22 -14.37
N PRO A 7 -21.25 -34.16 -13.57
CA PRO A 7 -20.01 -33.98 -12.81
C PRO A 7 -19.80 -35.10 -11.78
N CYS A 8 -18.54 -35.39 -11.45
CA CYS A 8 -18.22 -36.29 -10.33
C CYS A 8 -18.66 -35.67 -9.00
N ALA A 9 -18.78 -36.48 -7.94
CA ALA A 9 -19.22 -36.01 -6.63
C ALA A 9 -18.33 -34.87 -6.12
N GLU A 10 -17.01 -35.01 -6.28
CA GLU A 10 -16.03 -34.01 -5.85
C GLU A 10 -16.14 -32.69 -6.62
N CYS A 11 -16.18 -32.75 -7.95
CA CYS A 11 -16.39 -31.54 -8.77
C CYS A 11 -17.76 -30.91 -8.50
N ARG A 12 -18.78 -31.69 -8.15
CA ARG A 12 -20.11 -31.18 -7.82
C ARG A 12 -20.10 -30.47 -6.45
N LEU A 13 -19.48 -31.09 -5.44
CA LEU A 13 -19.32 -30.52 -4.09
C LEU A 13 -18.57 -29.19 -4.15
N GLN A 14 -17.45 -29.17 -4.88
CA GLN A 14 -16.60 -27.99 -5.05
C GLN A 14 -17.09 -27.01 -6.15
N ARG A 15 -18.26 -27.28 -6.77
CA ARG A 15 -18.84 -26.47 -7.86
C ARG A 15 -17.88 -26.19 -9.03
N ARG A 16 -17.06 -27.18 -9.42
CA ARG A 16 -16.06 -27.09 -10.50
C ARG A 16 -16.52 -27.75 -11.80
N LYS A 17 -15.92 -27.32 -12.91
CA LYS A 17 -16.12 -27.95 -14.22
C LYS A 17 -15.49 -29.34 -14.23
N CYS A 18 -16.31 -30.36 -14.49
CA CYS A 18 -15.87 -31.75 -14.58
C CYS A 18 -15.72 -32.16 -16.05
N SER A 19 -14.49 -32.20 -16.56
CA SER A 19 -14.17 -32.77 -17.87
C SER A 19 -13.68 -34.21 -17.70
N ARG A 20 -14.35 -35.15 -18.36
CA ARG A 20 -13.97 -36.58 -18.36
C ARG A 20 -13.59 -37.01 -19.77
N PRO A 21 -12.51 -37.80 -19.95
CA PRO A 21 -12.19 -38.40 -21.25
C PRO A 21 -13.25 -39.42 -21.67
N ALA A 22 -13.76 -40.21 -20.72
CA ALA A 22 -14.83 -41.17 -20.89
C ALA A 22 -15.67 -41.29 -19.60
N SER A 23 -16.88 -41.86 -19.68
CA SER A 23 -17.84 -41.92 -18.55
C SER A 23 -17.34 -42.73 -17.34
N ASP A 24 -16.39 -43.63 -17.59
CA ASP A 24 -15.74 -44.59 -16.69
C ASP A 24 -14.36 -44.16 -16.22
N GLN A 25 -13.81 -43.10 -16.78
CA GLN A 25 -12.52 -42.57 -16.36
C GLN A 25 -12.67 -41.44 -15.34
N GLU A 26 -11.64 -41.29 -14.51
CA GLU A 26 -11.51 -40.15 -13.61
C GLU A 26 -11.56 -38.84 -14.40
N CYS A 27 -12.17 -37.80 -13.83
CA CYS A 27 -12.13 -36.50 -14.47
C CYS A 27 -10.70 -35.93 -14.44
N PHE A 28 -10.36 -35.12 -15.44
CA PHE A 28 -9.02 -34.54 -15.56
C PHE A 28 -8.62 -33.79 -14.29
N ARG A 29 -9.57 -33.14 -13.59
CA ARG A 29 -9.31 -32.45 -12.32
C ARG A 29 -8.94 -33.42 -11.20
N CYS A 30 -9.79 -34.42 -10.90
CA CYS A 30 -9.53 -35.39 -9.83
C CYS A 30 -8.22 -36.15 -10.06
N LYS A 31 -7.98 -36.57 -11.30
CA LYS A 31 -6.71 -37.22 -11.69
C LYS A 31 -5.50 -36.30 -11.46
N ARG A 32 -5.61 -35.03 -11.85
CA ARG A 32 -4.55 -34.02 -11.67
C ARG A 32 -4.25 -33.74 -10.19
N LEU A 33 -5.28 -33.68 -9.36
CA LEU A 33 -5.15 -33.38 -7.92
C LEU A 33 -4.84 -34.63 -7.08
N GLY A 34 -4.82 -35.82 -7.66
CA GLY A 34 -4.65 -37.08 -6.90
C GLY A 34 -5.80 -37.38 -5.94
N ILE A 35 -7.00 -36.82 -6.19
CA ILE A 35 -8.19 -37.03 -5.36
C ILE A 35 -9.07 -38.10 -5.98
N ALA A 36 -9.59 -39.02 -5.16
CA ALA A 36 -10.44 -40.12 -5.63
C ALA A 36 -11.70 -39.60 -6.37
N CYS A 37 -11.81 -39.89 -7.67
CA CYS A 37 -12.92 -39.41 -8.49
C CYS A 37 -14.19 -40.24 -8.29
N LYS A 38 -14.95 -39.98 -7.22
CA LYS A 38 -16.22 -40.68 -6.96
C LYS A 38 -17.27 -40.31 -8.01
N ARG A 39 -17.85 -41.31 -8.70
CA ARG A 39 -19.00 -41.10 -9.60
C ARG A 39 -20.16 -40.51 -8.80
N SER A 40 -20.92 -39.59 -9.41
CA SER A 40 -22.21 -39.20 -8.87
C SER A 40 -23.05 -40.47 -8.78
N MET A 41 -23.31 -40.94 -7.56
CA MET A 41 -24.33 -41.95 -7.32
C MET A 41 -25.65 -41.43 -7.91
N LYS A 42 -26.44 -42.33 -8.49
CA LYS A 42 -27.80 -41.99 -8.91
C LYS A 42 -28.54 -41.50 -7.66
N LEU A 43 -29.30 -40.43 -7.81
CA LEU A 43 -29.99 -39.71 -6.73
C LEU A 43 -30.83 -40.61 -5.80
N THR A 44 -31.11 -41.85 -6.23
CA THR A 44 -31.84 -42.87 -5.49
C THR A 44 -31.11 -43.39 -4.24
N GLU A 45 -29.78 -43.28 -4.13
CA GLU A 45 -29.01 -43.75 -2.96
C GLU A 45 -28.56 -42.62 -2.00
N LEU A 46 -28.80 -41.35 -2.35
CA LEU A 46 -28.44 -40.18 -1.50
C LEU A 46 -29.58 -39.72 -0.58
N ASN A 47 -30.79 -40.26 -0.73
CA ASN A 47 -31.90 -39.97 0.19
C ASN A 47 -31.78 -40.72 1.53
N GLU A 48 -30.74 -41.55 1.71
CA GLU A 48 -30.38 -42.17 2.99
C GLU A 48 -29.14 -41.51 3.63
N ILE A 49 -28.67 -40.37 3.11
CA ILE A 49 -27.78 -39.50 3.89
C ILE A 49 -28.68 -38.67 4.81
N ASP A 50 -28.56 -39.01 6.08
CA ASP A 50 -29.14 -38.46 7.29
C ASP A 50 -29.58 -36.98 7.21
N THR A 51 -30.73 -36.74 6.59
CA THR A 51 -31.41 -35.44 6.59
C THR A 51 -31.77 -34.99 8.02
N SER A 52 -31.72 -35.90 9.01
CA SER A 52 -31.93 -35.54 10.40
C SER A 52 -30.73 -34.79 10.98
N GLN A 53 -29.50 -35.14 10.58
CA GLN A 53 -28.30 -34.49 11.07
C GLN A 53 -28.15 -33.06 10.51
N GLU A 54 -28.34 -32.87 9.19
CA GLU A 54 -28.32 -31.51 8.60
C GLU A 54 -29.48 -30.63 9.13
N MET A 55 -30.66 -31.22 9.38
CA MET A 55 -31.77 -30.49 10.00
C MET A 55 -31.51 -30.13 11.46
N ASN A 56 -30.86 -31.01 12.22
CA ASN A 56 -30.42 -30.72 13.59
C ASN A 56 -29.33 -29.64 13.61
N ASP A 57 -28.38 -29.67 12.67
CA ASP A 57 -27.33 -28.66 12.56
C ASP A 57 -27.91 -27.29 12.17
N LEU A 58 -28.90 -27.27 11.27
CA LEU A 58 -29.65 -26.05 10.93
C LEU A 58 -30.50 -25.54 12.10
N GLN A 59 -31.14 -26.42 12.86
CA GLN A 59 -31.86 -26.03 14.08
C GLN A 59 -30.91 -25.46 15.13
N ASN A 60 -29.73 -26.05 15.30
CA ASN A 60 -28.70 -25.53 16.20
C ASN A 60 -28.18 -24.16 15.75
N GLN A 61 -27.99 -23.94 14.44
CA GLN A 61 -27.62 -22.63 13.90
C GLN A 61 -28.73 -21.59 14.12
N ILE A 62 -30.00 -21.96 13.92
CA ILE A 62 -31.13 -21.05 14.20
C ILE A 62 -31.17 -20.68 15.69
N LEU A 63 -30.98 -21.64 16.60
CA LEU A 63 -30.92 -21.38 18.04
C LEU A 63 -29.77 -20.45 18.42
N GLN A 64 -28.58 -20.64 17.84
CA GLN A 64 -27.43 -19.75 18.06
C GLN A 64 -27.70 -18.33 17.55
N LEU A 65 -28.36 -18.19 16.40
CA LEU A 65 -28.78 -16.91 15.84
C LEU A 65 -29.82 -16.22 16.72
N GLU A 66 -30.83 -16.95 17.22
CA GLU A 66 -31.82 -16.40 18.14
C GLU A 66 -31.19 -15.94 19.46
N GLU A 67 -30.22 -16.68 19.99
CA GLU A 67 -29.49 -16.30 21.20
C GLU A 67 -28.63 -15.05 20.98
N ALA A 68 -27.94 -14.95 19.83
CA ALA A 68 -27.18 -13.77 19.44
C ALA A 68 -28.08 -12.53 19.26
N CYS A 69 -29.25 -12.69 18.63
CA CYS A 69 -30.24 -11.61 18.52
C CYS A 69 -30.72 -11.14 19.90
N ARG A 70 -31.05 -12.09 20.80
CA ARG A 70 -31.50 -11.77 22.16
C ARG A 70 -30.41 -11.07 22.98
N PHE A 71 -29.14 -11.47 22.79
CA PHE A 71 -27.99 -10.81 23.39
C PHE A 71 -27.81 -9.37 22.90
N MET A 72 -27.92 -9.12 21.59
CA MET A 72 -27.85 -7.78 21.02
C MET A 72 -29.00 -6.88 21.50
N GLU A 73 -30.23 -7.42 21.58
CA GLU A 73 -31.38 -6.68 22.13
C GLU A 73 -31.17 -6.30 23.60
N ASN A 74 -30.59 -7.20 24.40
CA ASN A 74 -30.24 -6.91 25.79
C ASN A 74 -29.18 -5.82 25.90
N GLN A 75 -28.14 -5.84 25.06
CA GLN A 75 -27.15 -4.77 25.04
C GLN A 75 -27.76 -3.41 24.67
N LEU A 76 -28.59 -3.36 23.63
CA LEU A 76 -29.30 -2.14 23.22
C LEU A 76 -30.19 -1.58 24.33
N ASN A 77 -30.84 -2.45 25.10
CA ASN A 77 -31.67 -2.05 26.24
C ASN A 77 -30.83 -1.55 27.43
N SER A 78 -29.65 -2.11 27.68
CA SER A 78 -28.70 -1.61 28.69
C SER A 78 -28.20 -0.21 28.31
N TYR A 79 -27.78 -0.01 27.06
CA TYR A 79 -27.35 1.31 26.57
C TYR A 79 -28.45 2.37 26.69
N LYS A 80 -29.71 2.02 26.42
CA LYS A 80 -30.85 2.94 26.62
C LYS A 80 -31.10 3.29 28.08
N LYS A 81 -30.87 2.36 29.02
CA LYS A 81 -31.02 2.61 30.46
C LYS A 81 -29.90 3.48 31.02
N ASP A 82 -28.66 3.28 30.58
CA ASP A 82 -27.51 4.07 31.03
C ASP A 82 -27.59 5.52 30.53
N ASN A 83 -28.14 5.74 29.33
CA ASN A 83 -28.33 7.09 28.79
C ASN A 83 -29.42 7.89 29.53
N ASN A 84 -30.43 7.21 30.12
CA ASN A 84 -31.47 7.88 30.91
C ASN A 84 -31.01 8.24 32.34
N ASN A 85 -30.07 7.48 32.92
CA ASN A 85 -29.60 7.70 34.29
C ASN A 85 -28.51 8.79 34.43
N ASN A 86 -27.84 9.18 33.34
CA ASN A 86 -26.78 10.19 33.36
C ASN A 86 -27.27 11.66 33.27
N SER A 87 -28.59 11.90 33.31
CA SER A 87 -29.18 13.25 33.32
C SER A 87 -29.15 13.96 34.69
N SER A 88 -28.51 13.39 35.72
CA SER A 88 -28.58 13.90 37.10
C SER A 88 -27.25 14.36 37.74
N LYS A 89 -26.12 14.37 37.03
CA LYS A 89 -24.83 14.88 37.55
C LYS A 89 -24.52 16.29 37.05
N GLN A 90 -25.27 17.28 37.55
CA GLN A 90 -25.04 18.71 37.30
C GLN A 90 -25.03 19.48 38.64
N ILE A 91 -24.03 19.26 39.50
CA ILE A 91 -23.95 19.94 40.81
C ILE A 91 -22.61 20.66 41.09
N THR A 92 -21.55 20.47 40.29
CA THR A 92 -20.26 21.16 40.54
C THR A 92 -20.04 22.46 39.75
N ALA A 93 -21.00 22.91 38.92
CA ALA A 93 -20.85 24.12 38.09
C ALA A 93 -21.42 25.43 38.71
N LYS A 94 -21.84 25.43 39.98
CA LYS A 94 -22.55 26.58 40.58
C LYS A 94 -21.65 27.72 41.09
N SER A 95 -20.34 27.52 41.25
CA SER A 95 -19.47 28.56 41.82
C SER A 95 -18.95 29.58 40.80
N ASN A 96 -18.84 29.23 39.52
CA ASN A 96 -18.34 30.14 38.47
C ASN A 96 -19.45 30.92 37.75
N ASN A 97 -20.70 30.44 37.81
CA ASN A 97 -21.84 31.07 37.15
C ASN A 97 -22.34 32.35 37.84
N ALA A 98 -22.10 32.53 39.15
CA ALA A 98 -22.54 33.72 39.87
C ALA A 98 -21.73 34.98 39.47
N VAL A 99 -20.43 34.82 39.18
CA VAL A 99 -19.57 35.91 38.70
C VAL A 99 -19.94 36.28 37.25
N LEU A 100 -20.17 35.27 36.40
CA LEU A 100 -20.61 35.49 35.02
C LEU A 100 -22.01 36.15 34.94
N GLN A 101 -22.98 35.73 35.76
CA GLN A 101 -24.32 36.35 35.77
C GLN A 101 -24.29 37.84 36.13
N SER A 102 -23.45 38.24 37.09
CA SER A 102 -23.30 39.67 37.45
C SER A 102 -22.67 40.53 36.34
N LEU A 103 -21.93 39.93 35.41
CA LEU A 103 -21.29 40.64 34.29
C LEU A 103 -22.26 40.85 33.11
N PHE A 104 -23.20 39.93 32.89
CA PHE A 104 -24.18 40.01 31.80
C PHE A 104 -25.41 40.89 32.11
N GLU A 105 -25.61 41.30 33.36
CA GLU A 105 -26.75 42.14 33.77
C GLU A 105 -26.72 43.57 33.19
N ASN A 106 -25.57 44.03 32.66
CA ASN A 106 -25.40 45.39 32.13
C ASN A 106 -25.18 45.47 30.61
N TRP A 107 -25.30 44.35 29.87
CA TRP A 107 -25.09 44.36 28.43
C TRP A 107 -26.39 44.69 27.70
N GLU A 108 -26.38 45.78 26.93
CA GLU A 108 -27.50 46.16 26.08
C GLU A 108 -27.31 45.56 24.68
N PHE A 109 -28.33 44.85 24.20
CA PHE A 109 -28.35 44.31 22.84
C PHE A 109 -29.16 45.24 21.93
N LYS A 110 -28.57 45.66 20.82
CA LYS A 110 -29.22 46.50 19.81
C LYS A 110 -29.04 45.87 18.44
N ILE A 111 -30.11 45.84 17.64
CA ILE A 111 -30.03 45.46 16.23
C ILE A 111 -30.01 46.74 15.42
N VAL A 112 -28.87 47.02 14.78
CA VAL A 112 -28.66 48.23 13.96
C VAL A 112 -28.33 47.79 12.54
N ASN A 113 -29.11 48.25 11.56
CA ASN A 113 -28.95 47.90 10.14
C ASN A 113 -28.95 46.38 9.85
N GLY A 114 -29.74 45.61 10.59
CA GLY A 114 -29.81 44.15 10.44
C GLY A 114 -28.62 43.37 11.02
N GLY A 115 -27.66 44.06 11.63
CA GLY A 115 -26.56 43.46 12.39
C GLY A 115 -26.85 43.45 13.89
N PHE A 116 -26.39 42.40 14.58
CA PHE A 116 -26.40 42.31 16.04
C PHE A 116 -25.23 43.12 16.62
N GLN A 117 -25.53 44.06 17.51
CA GLN A 117 -24.52 44.83 18.24
C GLN A 117 -24.75 44.70 19.75
N ILE A 118 -23.68 44.48 20.50
CA ILE A 118 -23.70 44.31 21.95
C ILE A 118 -22.90 45.48 22.55
N GLU A 119 -23.57 46.30 23.36
CA GLU A 119 -22.91 47.34 24.15
C GLU A 119 -22.49 46.75 25.49
N THR A 120 -21.20 46.48 25.63
CA THR A 120 -20.61 45.77 26.79
C THR A 120 -20.17 46.71 27.92
N GLY A 121 -20.21 48.03 27.71
CA GLY A 121 -19.79 49.04 28.69
C GLY A 121 -18.28 49.18 28.91
N ILE A 122 -17.45 48.40 28.21
CA ILE A 122 -15.99 48.38 28.32
C ILE A 122 -15.41 49.61 27.60
N ARG A 123 -14.72 50.50 28.31
CA ARG A 123 -14.27 51.79 27.77
C ARG A 123 -12.79 51.81 27.42
N ASP A 124 -11.98 51.01 28.10
CA ASP A 124 -10.55 50.92 27.84
C ASP A 124 -9.97 49.50 28.06
N LEU A 125 -8.68 49.34 27.77
CA LEU A 125 -7.99 48.05 27.85
C LEU A 125 -7.83 47.57 29.31
N ASN A 126 -7.83 48.47 30.30
CA ASN A 126 -7.71 48.07 31.71
C ASN A 126 -9.02 47.47 32.23
N ASP A 127 -10.17 47.95 31.74
CA ASP A 127 -11.48 47.31 31.97
C ASP A 127 -11.48 45.86 31.45
N LEU A 128 -10.72 45.58 30.39
CA LEU A 128 -10.56 44.24 29.82
C LEU A 128 -9.61 43.35 30.66
N LEU A 129 -8.53 43.93 31.20
CA LEU A 129 -7.51 43.21 31.98
C LEU A 129 -8.00 42.84 33.38
N THR A 130 -8.95 43.59 33.95
CA THR A 130 -9.58 43.20 35.22
C THR A 130 -10.44 41.93 35.11
N LEU A 131 -10.84 41.55 33.89
CA LEU A 131 -11.58 40.33 33.59
C LEU A 131 -10.68 39.09 33.36
N GLN A 132 -9.36 39.27 33.36
CA GLN A 132 -8.38 38.33 32.82
C GLN A 132 -8.15 37.08 33.69
N THR A 133 -8.66 37.03 34.93
CA THR A 133 -8.58 35.82 35.76
C THR A 133 -9.69 34.81 35.45
N SER A 134 -10.72 35.19 34.70
CA SER A 134 -11.89 34.33 34.41
C SER A 134 -12.37 34.32 32.96
N ILE A 135 -11.71 35.04 32.04
CA ILE A 135 -12.07 35.06 30.62
C ILE A 135 -10.99 34.36 29.78
N SER A 136 -11.03 33.02 29.79
CA SER A 136 -10.24 32.17 28.88
C SER A 136 -10.81 32.13 27.45
N TYR A 137 -12.05 32.58 27.22
CA TYR A 137 -12.75 32.50 25.92
C TYR A 137 -12.40 33.61 24.90
N LEU A 138 -11.66 34.66 25.30
CA LEU A 138 -11.27 35.76 24.40
C LEU A 138 -9.82 35.65 23.89
N SER A 139 -9.08 34.60 24.27
CA SER A 139 -7.79 34.32 23.65
C SER A 139 -8.01 33.79 22.23
N PRO A 140 -7.32 34.31 21.19
CA PRO A 140 -7.38 33.74 19.84
C PRO A 140 -6.82 32.31 19.75
N LEU A 141 -6.34 31.76 20.87
CA LEU A 141 -5.66 30.48 21.00
C LEU A 141 -6.37 29.51 21.98
N SER A 142 -7.61 29.80 22.39
CA SER A 142 -8.41 28.89 23.21
C SER A 142 -9.86 28.90 22.74
N TYR A 143 -10.23 27.89 21.95
CA TYR A 143 -11.62 27.58 21.66
C TYR A 143 -11.89 26.11 21.95
N ASP A 144 -12.41 25.84 23.15
CA ASP A 144 -13.30 24.70 23.37
C ASP A 144 -14.61 24.99 22.63
N SER A 145 -14.84 24.29 21.51
CA SER A 145 -16.18 24.20 20.91
C SER A 145 -16.44 22.77 20.49
N ALA A 146 -17.01 22.05 21.46
CA ALA A 146 -17.78 20.83 21.27
C ALA A 146 -18.86 21.07 20.19
N SER A 147 -18.53 20.70 18.95
CA SER A 147 -19.50 20.41 17.91
C SER A 147 -19.20 19.01 17.37
N SER A 148 -19.80 18.02 18.03
CA SER A 148 -20.19 16.69 17.53
C SER A 148 -19.47 16.10 16.29
N ILE A 149 -18.15 16.13 16.26
CA ILE A 149 -17.35 15.22 15.45
C ILE A 149 -16.90 14.14 16.43
N SER A 150 -17.29 12.89 16.18
CA SER A 150 -16.93 11.72 16.98
C SER A 150 -15.45 11.78 17.35
N SER A 151 -15.20 11.99 18.64
CA SER A 151 -13.90 12.25 19.24
C SER A 151 -13.12 10.94 19.31
N ASP A 152 -12.03 10.84 18.54
CA ASP A 152 -11.02 9.77 18.71
C ASP A 152 -9.59 10.17 18.30
N ASP A 153 -9.35 11.48 18.08
CA ASP A 153 -8.12 12.01 17.47
C ASP A 153 -7.46 13.16 18.27
N SER A 154 -7.76 13.30 19.58
CA SER A 154 -7.22 14.35 20.48
C SER A 154 -5.74 14.20 20.89
N TYR A 155 -5.00 13.29 20.25
CA TYR A 155 -3.68 12.78 20.69
C TYR A 155 -2.51 13.79 20.62
N TYR A 156 -2.60 14.88 19.86
CA TYR A 156 -1.48 15.83 19.68
C TYR A 156 -1.73 17.16 20.40
N ARG A 157 -1.18 17.27 21.62
CA ARG A 157 -0.99 18.49 22.45
C ARG A 157 -1.55 19.80 21.85
N GLY A 158 -2.73 20.22 22.36
CA GLY A 158 -3.10 21.62 22.60
C GLY A 158 -3.42 22.53 21.41
N ARG A 159 -4.23 22.12 20.42
CA ARG A 159 -4.25 22.78 19.12
C ARG A 159 -5.63 22.91 18.43
N ASP A 160 -6.45 23.82 18.96
CA ASP A 160 -7.62 24.40 18.25
C ASP A 160 -7.31 25.82 17.72
N ALA A 161 -6.11 26.05 17.18
CA ALA A 161 -5.84 27.25 16.37
C ALA A 161 -6.46 27.15 14.96
N SER A 162 -6.97 25.97 14.60
CA SER A 162 -7.67 25.58 13.36
C SER A 162 -7.24 26.33 12.09
N ILE A 163 -5.94 26.54 11.88
CA ILE A 163 -5.45 27.00 10.58
C ILE A 163 -5.52 25.80 9.64
N LEU A 164 -6.71 25.58 9.08
CA LEU A 164 -6.97 24.54 8.09
C LEU A 164 -6.46 25.01 6.74
N LEU A 165 -5.51 24.26 6.20
CA LEU A 165 -4.88 24.51 4.92
C LEU A 165 -5.36 23.44 3.95
N ASN A 166 -5.88 23.88 2.80
CA ASN A 166 -6.27 22.97 1.75
C ASN A 166 -5.11 22.73 0.81
N PHE A 167 -4.88 21.47 0.47
CA PHE A 167 -3.89 21.06 -0.51
C PHE A 167 -4.58 20.26 -1.60
N GLY A 168 -4.09 20.35 -2.83
CA GLY A 168 -4.57 19.49 -3.90
C GLY A 168 -3.74 19.63 -5.15
N LYS A 169 -3.66 18.54 -5.92
CA LYS A 169 -2.81 18.47 -7.11
C LYS A 169 -3.60 18.78 -8.39
N GLU A 170 -3.17 19.79 -9.13
CA GLU A 170 -3.72 20.18 -10.42
C GLU A 170 -3.65 19.03 -11.43
N THR A 171 -4.63 18.99 -12.33
CA THR A 171 -4.96 17.80 -13.12
C THR A 171 -4.05 17.53 -14.31
N THR A 172 -3.25 18.51 -14.74
CA THR A 172 -2.74 18.57 -16.12
C THR A 172 -1.31 18.06 -16.32
N SER A 173 -0.53 17.89 -15.25
CA SER A 173 0.91 17.60 -15.33
C SER A 173 1.41 16.41 -14.48
N SER A 174 0.53 15.61 -13.88
CA SER A 174 0.96 14.48 -13.05
C SER A 174 0.93 13.12 -13.78
N LEU A 175 2.09 12.47 -13.81
CA LEU A 175 2.31 11.08 -14.20
C LEU A 175 1.59 10.10 -13.27
N ILE A 176 1.68 10.26 -11.94
CA ILE A 176 1.01 9.36 -10.98
C ILE A 176 -0.50 9.38 -11.21
N ARG A 177 -1.08 10.58 -11.32
CA ARG A 177 -2.52 10.72 -11.59
C ARG A 177 -2.91 10.11 -12.93
N PHE A 178 -2.06 10.27 -13.94
CA PHE A 178 -2.24 9.66 -15.24
C PHE A 178 -2.25 8.12 -15.16
N THR A 179 -1.29 7.52 -14.46
CA THR A 179 -1.22 6.08 -14.21
C THR A 179 -2.46 5.59 -13.46
N ILE A 180 -2.86 6.30 -12.41
CA ILE A 180 -4.05 5.97 -11.61
C ILE A 180 -5.33 6.02 -12.44
N ARG A 181 -5.51 7.07 -13.27
CA ARG A 181 -6.66 7.15 -14.19
C ARG A 181 -6.67 5.99 -15.19
N THR A 182 -5.49 5.58 -15.64
CA THR A 182 -5.33 4.46 -16.58
C THR A 182 -5.69 3.13 -15.90
N MET A 183 -5.21 2.93 -14.67
CA MET A 183 -5.60 1.79 -13.84
C MET A 183 -7.12 1.77 -13.60
N ALA A 184 -7.71 2.89 -13.17
CA ALA A 184 -9.16 2.98 -12.92
C ALA A 184 -10.01 2.66 -14.16
N ARG A 185 -9.61 3.15 -15.34
CA ARG A 185 -10.27 2.81 -16.61
C ARG A 185 -10.12 1.33 -16.95
N SER A 186 -8.92 0.77 -16.78
CA SER A 186 -8.69 -0.66 -17.02
C SER A 186 -9.51 -1.53 -16.06
N LEU A 187 -9.66 -1.09 -14.81
CA LEU A 187 -10.45 -1.75 -13.76
C LEU A 187 -11.95 -1.73 -14.03
N THR A 188 -12.43 -0.80 -14.86
CA THR A 188 -13.85 -0.65 -15.20
C THR A 188 -14.18 -1.16 -16.61
N SER A 189 -13.19 -1.33 -17.47
CA SER A 189 -13.38 -1.96 -18.78
C SER A 189 -13.81 -3.41 -18.63
N LYS A 190 -14.74 -3.85 -19.49
CA LYS A 190 -15.08 -5.28 -19.59
C LYS A 190 -13.80 -6.03 -19.91
N ALA A 191 -13.53 -7.11 -19.19
CA ALA A 191 -12.37 -7.96 -19.43
C ALA A 191 -12.33 -8.32 -20.92
N SER A 192 -11.32 -7.82 -21.62
CA SER A 192 -11.02 -8.24 -22.99
C SER A 192 -10.87 -9.75 -22.94
N HIS A 193 -11.67 -10.47 -23.74
CA HIS A 193 -11.59 -11.91 -23.87
C HIS A 193 -10.13 -12.32 -23.99
N ILE A 194 -9.64 -13.22 -23.13
CA ILE A 194 -8.29 -13.79 -23.16
C ILE A 194 -8.02 -14.31 -24.59
N PRO A 195 -7.19 -13.68 -25.43
CA PRO A 195 -6.56 -14.39 -26.53
C PRO A 195 -5.14 -14.68 -26.01
N VAL A 196 -4.60 -15.86 -26.19
CA VAL A 196 -3.83 -16.25 -27.37
C VAL A 196 -3.29 -17.62 -26.99
N ALA A 197 -3.18 -18.51 -27.97
CA ALA A 197 -2.45 -19.77 -27.85
C ALA A 197 -1.15 -19.55 -27.06
N LEU A 198 -1.03 -20.17 -25.88
CA LEU A 198 0.20 -20.08 -25.08
C LEU A 198 1.34 -20.58 -25.97
N LEU A 199 2.23 -19.66 -26.36
CA LEU A 199 3.45 -20.03 -27.06
C LEU A 199 4.29 -20.79 -26.05
N LEU A 200 4.31 -22.11 -26.18
CA LEU A 200 5.14 -22.96 -25.36
C LEU A 200 6.60 -22.60 -25.66
N PRO A 201 7.34 -22.02 -24.71
CA PRO A 201 8.73 -21.64 -24.94
C PRO A 201 9.54 -22.88 -25.35
N SER A 202 10.27 -22.81 -26.47
CA SER A 202 11.01 -23.97 -27.00
C SER A 202 11.96 -24.58 -25.97
N ILE A 203 12.50 -23.77 -25.05
CA ILE A 203 13.35 -24.24 -23.97
C ILE A 203 12.62 -25.12 -22.94
N LEU A 204 11.32 -24.87 -22.69
CA LEU A 204 10.48 -25.71 -21.82
C LEU A 204 10.17 -27.07 -22.45
N LEU A 205 10.28 -27.20 -23.78
CA LEU A 205 10.18 -28.49 -24.47
C LEU A 205 11.46 -29.32 -24.35
N LEU A 206 12.62 -28.68 -24.20
CA LEU A 206 13.91 -29.33 -24.19
C LEU A 206 14.29 -29.81 -22.78
N ASP A 207 14.28 -28.90 -21.80
CA ASP A 207 14.66 -29.20 -20.42
C ASP A 207 13.94 -28.27 -19.42
N PRO A 208 12.69 -28.59 -19.05
CA PRO A 208 11.91 -27.76 -18.15
C PRO A 208 12.49 -27.72 -16.73
N LYS A 209 13.19 -28.77 -16.28
CA LYS A 209 13.75 -28.82 -14.92
C LYS A 209 14.92 -27.86 -14.77
N SER A 210 15.87 -27.91 -15.70
CA SER A 210 17.03 -27.00 -15.67
C SER A 210 16.62 -25.53 -15.77
N LEU A 211 15.64 -25.20 -16.62
CA LEU A 211 15.13 -23.83 -16.69
C LEU A 211 14.49 -23.39 -15.36
N VAL A 212 13.63 -24.23 -14.77
CA VAL A 212 13.02 -23.90 -13.48
C VAL A 212 14.10 -23.72 -12.41
N ASP A 213 15.08 -24.61 -12.32
CA ASP A 213 16.18 -24.51 -11.37
C ASP A 213 16.99 -23.22 -11.54
N GLN A 214 17.23 -22.80 -12.79
CA GLN A 214 17.86 -21.52 -13.11
C GLN A 214 17.04 -20.34 -12.59
N LEU A 215 15.74 -20.32 -12.84
CA LEU A 215 14.85 -19.23 -12.41
C LEU A 215 14.73 -19.17 -10.87
N LEU A 216 14.63 -20.33 -10.20
CA LEU A 216 14.60 -20.40 -8.75
C LEU A 216 15.92 -19.92 -8.13
N LYS A 217 17.05 -20.30 -8.71
CA LYS A 217 18.36 -19.81 -8.28
C LYS A 217 18.43 -18.29 -8.38
N ILE A 218 17.99 -17.71 -9.50
CA ILE A 218 17.94 -16.25 -9.70
C ILE A 218 17.03 -15.59 -8.66
N TYR A 219 15.86 -16.17 -8.37
CA TYR A 219 14.94 -15.64 -7.36
C TYR A 219 15.60 -15.50 -5.99
N PHE A 220 16.19 -16.60 -5.48
CA PHE A 220 16.80 -16.59 -4.15
C PHE A 220 18.07 -15.73 -4.09
N GLN A 221 18.84 -15.66 -5.17
CA GLN A 221 20.06 -14.85 -5.23
C GLN A 221 19.81 -13.35 -5.38
N CYS A 222 18.76 -12.95 -6.12
CA CYS A 222 18.55 -11.53 -6.47
C CYS A 222 17.36 -10.90 -5.77
N HIS A 223 16.24 -11.59 -5.72
CA HIS A 223 14.94 -11.00 -5.38
C HIS A 223 14.57 -11.25 -3.92
N ASN A 224 14.74 -12.48 -3.45
CA ASN A 224 14.33 -12.89 -2.10
C ASN A 224 15.13 -12.19 -0.98
N ILE A 225 16.31 -11.65 -1.27
CA ILE A 225 17.13 -10.94 -0.27
C ILE A 225 16.40 -9.70 0.27
N TYR A 226 15.84 -8.90 -0.64
CA TYR A 226 15.19 -7.62 -0.34
C TYR A 226 13.65 -7.68 -0.47
N ASN A 227 13.13 -8.85 -0.81
CA ASN A 227 11.70 -9.14 -0.79
C ASN A 227 11.50 -10.61 -0.35
N PRO A 228 11.72 -10.92 0.95
CA PRO A 228 11.85 -12.30 1.45
C PRO A 228 10.51 -13.02 1.58
N LEU A 229 9.82 -13.18 0.46
CA LEU A 229 8.48 -13.75 0.36
C LEU A 229 8.51 -15.29 0.40
N VAL A 230 9.66 -15.93 0.25
CA VAL A 230 9.75 -17.39 0.34
C VAL A 230 10.92 -17.78 1.23
N HIS A 231 10.69 -18.74 2.12
CA HIS A 231 11.77 -19.31 2.91
C HIS A 231 12.55 -20.34 2.08
N GLU A 232 13.80 -20.04 1.76
CA GLU A 232 14.59 -20.84 0.81
C GLU A 232 14.77 -22.29 1.24
N LYS A 233 15.15 -22.55 2.50
CA LYS A 233 15.42 -23.91 2.96
C LYS A 233 14.17 -24.78 2.91
N THR A 234 13.07 -24.33 3.53
CA THR A 234 11.80 -25.07 3.52
C THR A 234 11.28 -25.29 2.10
N TYR A 235 11.45 -24.29 1.21
CA TYR A 235 11.09 -24.45 -0.18
C TYR A 235 11.95 -25.50 -0.89
N ARG A 236 13.27 -25.48 -0.71
CA ARG A 236 14.18 -26.47 -1.31
C ARG A 236 13.90 -27.89 -0.80
N ASP A 237 13.61 -28.04 0.49
CA ASP A 237 13.25 -29.33 1.09
C ASP A 237 11.95 -29.88 0.46
N LYS A 238 10.95 -29.01 0.25
CA LYS A 238 9.71 -29.37 -0.46
C LYS A 238 9.98 -29.76 -1.92
N MET A 239 10.91 -29.08 -2.60
CA MET A 239 11.25 -29.36 -3.99
C MET A 239 11.88 -30.74 -4.18
N ILE A 240 12.62 -31.26 -3.20
CA ILE A 240 13.20 -32.63 -3.27
C ILE A 240 12.10 -33.69 -3.39
N ALA A 241 10.96 -33.48 -2.73
CA ALA A 241 9.80 -34.38 -2.80
C ALA A 241 8.96 -34.17 -4.07
N THR A 242 9.14 -33.07 -4.80
CA THR A 242 8.31 -32.69 -5.94
C THR A 242 8.77 -33.40 -7.21
N THR A 243 7.92 -34.24 -7.80
CA THR A 243 8.28 -35.03 -9.00
C THR A 243 8.34 -34.17 -10.27
N ASP A 244 7.36 -33.28 -10.45
CA ASP A 244 7.27 -32.34 -11.58
C ASP A 244 7.15 -30.90 -11.07
N PRO A 245 8.18 -30.05 -11.24
CA PRO A 245 8.14 -28.65 -10.80
C PRO A 245 7.07 -27.82 -11.51
N LEU A 246 6.59 -28.25 -12.68
CA LEU A 246 5.53 -27.55 -13.43
C LEU A 246 4.12 -27.81 -12.90
N THR A 247 4.00 -28.58 -11.80
CA THR A 247 2.75 -28.81 -11.08
C THR A 247 2.69 -28.07 -9.74
N ASP A 248 3.80 -27.48 -9.28
CA ASP A 248 3.86 -26.76 -8.02
C ASP A 248 3.47 -25.28 -8.20
N LEU A 249 2.46 -24.84 -7.44
CA LEU A 249 1.92 -23.49 -7.55
C LEU A 249 2.97 -22.42 -7.23
N LEU A 250 3.74 -22.63 -6.16
CA LEU A 250 4.71 -21.65 -5.69
C LEU A 250 5.89 -21.54 -6.66
N THR A 251 6.40 -22.68 -7.16
CA THR A 251 7.43 -22.73 -8.21
C THR A 251 7.01 -21.93 -9.45
N LEU A 252 5.81 -22.18 -9.98
CA LEU A 252 5.30 -21.48 -11.15
C LEU A 252 5.15 -19.97 -10.89
N SER A 253 4.73 -19.60 -9.68
CA SER A 253 4.58 -18.19 -9.28
C SER A 253 5.93 -17.48 -9.20
N ILE A 254 6.97 -18.13 -8.64
CA ILE A 254 8.33 -17.62 -8.63
C ILE A 254 8.88 -17.46 -10.06
N CYS A 255 8.70 -18.47 -10.91
CA CYS A 255 9.15 -18.40 -12.30
C CYS A 255 8.48 -17.25 -13.06
N SER A 256 7.17 -17.07 -12.90
CA SER A 256 6.44 -15.92 -13.46
C SER A 256 6.97 -14.58 -12.95
N TYR A 257 7.20 -14.48 -11.64
CA TYR A 257 7.78 -13.30 -10.99
C TYR A 257 9.14 -12.93 -11.59
N VAL A 258 10.08 -13.89 -11.65
CA VAL A 258 11.44 -13.67 -12.19
C VAL A 258 11.40 -13.27 -13.66
N CYS A 259 10.56 -13.93 -14.47
CA CYS A 259 10.41 -13.57 -15.88
C CYS A 259 9.93 -12.12 -16.06
N SER A 260 9.02 -11.66 -15.19
CA SER A 260 8.45 -10.30 -15.23
C SER A 260 9.32 -9.21 -14.60
N THR A 261 10.35 -9.54 -13.82
CA THR A 261 11.16 -8.56 -13.07
C THR A 261 12.52 -8.36 -13.72
N PRO A 262 13.03 -7.12 -13.89
CA PRO A 262 14.34 -6.90 -14.51
C PRO A 262 15.47 -7.58 -13.72
N CYS A 263 16.28 -8.38 -14.40
CA CYS A 263 17.40 -9.11 -13.82
C CYS A 263 18.48 -9.33 -14.88
N GLN A 264 19.73 -8.98 -14.56
CA GLN A 264 20.89 -9.15 -15.46
C GLN A 264 21.37 -10.61 -15.53
N HIS A 265 21.09 -11.41 -14.51
CA HIS A 265 21.43 -12.84 -14.49
C HIS A 265 20.55 -13.69 -15.40
N LEU A 266 19.50 -13.10 -15.98
CA LEU A 266 18.59 -13.76 -16.88
C LEU A 266 19.02 -13.51 -18.33
N THR A 267 19.57 -14.53 -18.99
CA THR A 267 20.18 -14.42 -20.33
C THR A 267 19.18 -14.44 -21.49
N PHE A 268 17.88 -14.48 -21.19
CA PHE A 268 16.82 -14.55 -22.19
C PHE A 268 16.47 -13.16 -22.73
N THR A 269 16.08 -13.11 -24.00
CA THR A 269 15.56 -11.89 -24.59
C THR A 269 14.28 -11.46 -23.85
N PRO A 270 13.97 -10.15 -23.78
CA PRO A 270 12.76 -9.67 -23.14
C PRO A 270 11.48 -10.34 -23.66
N ARG A 271 11.41 -10.64 -24.97
CA ARG A 271 10.26 -11.34 -25.56
C ARG A 271 10.14 -12.79 -25.10
N GLU A 272 11.24 -13.54 -25.03
CA GLU A 272 11.23 -14.90 -24.47
C GLU A 272 10.81 -14.89 -23.02
N ARG A 273 11.29 -13.93 -22.23
CA ARG A 273 10.88 -13.73 -20.84
C ARG A 273 9.39 -13.47 -20.71
N ARG A 274 8.81 -12.62 -21.56
CA ARG A 274 7.36 -12.38 -21.62
C ARG A 274 6.60 -13.67 -21.89
N ASN A 275 6.99 -14.43 -22.92
CA ASN A 275 6.34 -15.69 -23.28
C ASN A 275 6.42 -16.73 -22.13
N MET A 276 7.58 -16.85 -21.47
CA MET A 276 7.74 -17.71 -20.29
C MET A 276 6.87 -17.24 -19.13
N GLY A 277 6.86 -15.93 -18.84
CA GLY A 277 6.02 -15.33 -17.82
C GLY A 277 4.54 -15.64 -18.04
N ASP A 278 4.06 -15.55 -19.28
CA ASP A 278 2.68 -15.86 -19.68
C ASP A 278 2.34 -17.34 -19.43
N TYR A 279 3.25 -18.24 -19.84
CA TYR A 279 3.10 -19.67 -19.63
C TYR A 279 3.02 -20.03 -18.14
N PHE A 280 3.99 -19.57 -17.34
CA PHE A 280 4.04 -19.84 -15.90
C PHE A 280 2.86 -19.23 -15.17
N TYR A 281 2.49 -17.99 -15.51
CA TYR A 281 1.31 -17.32 -14.97
C TYR A 281 0.02 -18.12 -15.25
N ALA A 282 -0.21 -18.52 -16.50
CA ALA A 282 -1.42 -19.24 -16.88
C ALA A 282 -1.53 -20.58 -16.12
N LYS A 283 -0.43 -21.34 -16.01
CA LYS A 283 -0.40 -22.57 -15.23
C LYS A 283 -0.61 -22.33 -13.73
N ALA A 284 0.07 -21.35 -13.15
CA ALA A 284 -0.08 -21.02 -11.73
C ALA A 284 -1.52 -20.64 -11.41
N ARG A 285 -2.14 -19.81 -12.26
CA ARG A 285 -3.54 -19.42 -12.12
C ARG A 285 -4.48 -20.63 -12.19
N ASP A 286 -4.26 -21.54 -13.14
CA ASP A 286 -5.10 -22.75 -13.27
C ASP A 286 -5.02 -23.64 -12.02
N ILE A 287 -3.83 -23.78 -11.41
CA ILE A 287 -3.67 -24.53 -10.16
C ILE A 287 -4.30 -23.78 -8.99
N LEU A 288 -4.04 -22.47 -8.86
CA LEU A 288 -4.62 -21.62 -7.82
C LEU A 288 -6.14 -21.73 -7.80
N LEU A 289 -6.79 -21.62 -8.95
CA LEU A 289 -8.26 -21.70 -9.06
C LEU A 289 -8.82 -23.10 -8.73
N ASP A 290 -7.98 -24.13 -8.82
CA ASP A 290 -8.35 -25.50 -8.52
C ASP A 290 -8.27 -25.86 -7.03
N GLN A 291 -7.41 -25.15 -6.28
CA GLN A 291 -7.08 -25.42 -4.88
C GLN A 291 -7.33 -24.26 -3.90
N PHE A 292 -7.94 -23.15 -4.34
CA PHE A 292 -8.11 -21.96 -3.49
C PHE A 292 -8.96 -22.21 -2.24
N ASP A 293 -9.81 -23.23 -2.28
CA ASP A 293 -10.75 -23.65 -1.25
C ASP A 293 -10.17 -24.69 -0.27
N LEU A 294 -8.93 -25.15 -0.49
CA LEU A 294 -8.26 -26.10 0.41
C LEU A 294 -7.68 -25.37 1.63
N PRO A 295 -8.14 -25.66 2.87
CA PRO A 295 -7.70 -24.94 4.08
C PRO A 295 -6.19 -25.00 4.33
N GLU A 296 -5.56 -26.14 4.04
CA GLU A 296 -4.12 -26.38 4.19
C GLU A 296 -3.27 -25.65 3.14
N LYS A 297 -3.91 -25.13 2.07
CA LYS A 297 -3.23 -24.38 0.99
C LYS A 297 -3.40 -22.88 1.10
N ARG A 298 -4.12 -22.38 2.11
CA ARG A 298 -4.41 -20.94 2.28
C ARG A 298 -3.16 -20.05 2.20
N LEU A 299 -2.14 -20.33 3.01
CA LEU A 299 -0.91 -19.52 3.00
C LEU A 299 -0.19 -19.62 1.66
N GLU A 300 -0.02 -20.83 1.11
CA GLU A 300 0.59 -21.05 -0.21
C GLU A 300 -0.14 -20.26 -1.32
N ASN A 301 -1.47 -20.28 -1.33
CA ASN A 301 -2.29 -19.53 -2.28
C ASN A 301 -2.04 -18.01 -2.15
N ALA A 302 -2.02 -17.48 -0.92
CA ALA A 302 -1.75 -16.07 -0.67
C ALA A 302 -0.31 -15.67 -1.05
N MET A 303 0.68 -16.53 -0.78
CA MET A 303 2.07 -16.34 -1.19
C MET A 303 2.18 -16.25 -2.71
N SER A 304 1.58 -17.20 -3.41
CA SER A 304 1.57 -17.27 -4.87
C SER A 304 0.90 -16.08 -5.52
N ILE A 305 -0.25 -15.64 -5.00
CA ILE A 305 -0.91 -14.42 -5.50
C ILE A 305 -0.01 -13.19 -5.34
N ASN A 306 0.64 -13.03 -4.17
CA ASN A 306 1.56 -11.92 -3.93
C ASN A 306 2.80 -11.95 -4.84
N LEU A 307 3.23 -13.12 -5.31
CA LEU A 307 4.28 -13.21 -6.34
C LEU A 307 3.73 -12.89 -7.74
N LEU A 308 2.54 -13.39 -8.08
CA LEU A 308 1.91 -13.17 -9.39
C LEU A 308 1.50 -11.71 -9.62
N ILE A 309 1.27 -10.92 -8.56
CA ILE A 309 0.86 -9.51 -8.66
C ILE A 309 1.88 -8.68 -9.45
N GLN A 310 3.17 -9.02 -9.35
CA GLN A 310 4.22 -8.37 -10.11
C GLN A 310 3.99 -8.54 -11.62
N TYR A 311 3.77 -9.79 -12.05
CA TYR A 311 3.44 -10.08 -13.44
C TYR A 311 2.15 -9.36 -13.87
N MET A 312 1.09 -9.37 -13.05
CA MET A 312 -0.17 -8.69 -13.39
C MET A 312 0.00 -7.18 -13.55
N ASN A 313 0.79 -6.54 -12.68
CA ASN A 313 1.11 -5.12 -12.78
C ASN A 313 1.91 -4.80 -14.05
N VAL A 314 2.98 -5.55 -14.32
CA VAL A 314 3.84 -5.40 -15.51
C VAL A 314 3.04 -5.51 -16.81
N THR A 315 1.99 -6.32 -16.79
CA THR A 315 1.20 -6.72 -17.96
C THR A 315 -0.17 -6.05 -17.99
N LEU A 316 -0.38 -5.05 -17.12
CA LEU A 316 -1.59 -4.21 -17.07
C LEU A 316 -2.89 -4.99 -16.78
N LYS A 317 -2.81 -6.19 -16.20
CA LYS A 317 -3.95 -7.05 -15.84
C LYS A 317 -4.62 -6.62 -14.53
N TYR A 318 -4.93 -5.33 -14.38
CA TYR A 318 -5.37 -4.75 -13.11
C TYR A 318 -6.68 -5.34 -12.57
N VAL A 319 -7.65 -5.67 -13.44
CA VAL A 319 -8.94 -6.28 -13.02
C VAL A 319 -8.70 -7.61 -12.31
N GLU A 320 -7.93 -8.48 -12.96
CA GLU A 320 -7.58 -9.79 -12.43
C GLU A 320 -6.69 -9.65 -11.19
N GLY A 321 -5.71 -8.74 -11.24
CA GLY A 321 -4.85 -8.40 -10.10
C GLY A 321 -5.64 -7.99 -8.86
N ARG A 322 -6.65 -7.13 -9.01
CA ARG A 322 -7.51 -6.69 -7.91
C ARG A 322 -8.32 -7.85 -7.34
N GLN A 323 -8.87 -8.73 -8.18
CA GLN A 323 -9.63 -9.89 -7.72
C GLN A 323 -8.76 -10.86 -6.93
N LEU A 324 -7.59 -11.22 -7.46
CA LEU A 324 -6.69 -12.15 -6.81
C LEU A 324 -6.11 -11.58 -5.52
N ILE A 325 -5.65 -10.32 -5.51
CA ILE A 325 -5.07 -9.72 -4.30
C ILE A 325 -6.11 -9.50 -3.20
N SER A 326 -7.36 -9.20 -3.54
CA SER A 326 -8.46 -9.16 -2.56
C SER A 326 -8.65 -10.53 -1.92
N MET A 327 -8.63 -11.60 -2.72
CA MET A 327 -8.70 -12.98 -2.21
C MET A 327 -7.51 -13.30 -1.30
N ALA A 328 -6.27 -12.98 -1.70
CA ALA A 328 -5.09 -13.18 -0.85
C ALA A 328 -5.19 -12.40 0.47
N PHE A 329 -5.66 -11.15 0.42
CA PHE A 329 -5.83 -10.33 1.61
C PHE A 329 -6.88 -10.94 2.55
N GLN A 330 -8.02 -11.40 2.04
CA GLN A 330 -9.04 -12.07 2.86
C GLN A 330 -8.53 -13.38 3.46
N ILE A 331 -7.80 -14.21 2.71
CA ILE A 331 -7.15 -15.41 3.25
C ILE A 331 -6.19 -15.05 4.39
N LEU A 332 -5.43 -13.97 4.25
CA LEU A 332 -4.49 -13.54 5.29
C LEU A 332 -5.22 -12.94 6.51
N LEU A 333 -6.35 -12.25 6.33
CA LEU A 333 -7.18 -11.83 7.46
C LEU A 333 -7.76 -13.02 8.23
N ASP A 334 -8.18 -14.07 7.53
CA ASP A 334 -8.63 -15.31 8.14
C ASP A 334 -7.50 -16.01 8.91
N LEU A 335 -6.33 -16.19 8.29
CA LEU A 335 -5.14 -16.74 8.97
C LEU A 335 -4.69 -15.91 10.16
N ARG A 336 -4.87 -14.58 10.12
CA ARG A 336 -4.57 -13.69 11.25
C ARG A 336 -5.38 -14.08 12.50
N ASN A 337 -6.62 -14.55 12.31
CA ASN A 337 -7.43 -15.02 13.42
C ASN A 337 -6.86 -16.32 14.02
N GLU A 338 -6.15 -17.14 13.25
CA GLU A 338 -5.48 -18.35 13.75
C GLU A 338 -4.15 -18.08 14.46
N TYR A 339 -3.63 -16.86 14.38
CA TYR A 339 -2.38 -16.43 15.03
C TYR A 339 -2.65 -15.35 16.10
N PRO A 340 -3.00 -15.74 17.35
CA PRO A 340 -3.38 -14.81 18.41
C PRO A 340 -2.38 -13.67 18.64
N GLU A 341 -1.09 -13.92 18.49
CA GLU A 341 -0.01 -12.93 18.65
C GLU A 341 -0.01 -11.82 17.59
N PHE A 342 -0.68 -12.03 16.46
CA PHE A 342 -0.81 -11.04 15.39
C PHE A 342 -2.20 -10.42 15.30
N ARG A 343 -3.16 -10.87 16.12
CA ARG A 343 -4.48 -10.24 16.20
C ARG A 343 -4.31 -8.78 16.62
N LEU A 344 -5.15 -7.92 16.05
CA LEU A 344 -5.22 -6.52 16.50
C LEU A 344 -5.63 -6.53 17.98
N PRO A 345 -4.93 -5.81 18.86
CA PRO A 345 -5.48 -5.50 20.18
C PRO A 345 -6.86 -4.85 19.97
N VAL A 346 -7.89 -5.42 20.60
CA VAL A 346 -9.28 -4.92 20.54
C VAL A 346 -9.35 -3.48 21.05
N ASP A 347 -8.40 -3.08 21.90
CA ASP A 347 -8.30 -1.76 22.52
C ASP A 347 -7.31 -0.81 21.83
N LEU A 348 -6.95 -1.01 20.55
CA LEU A 348 -6.11 -0.01 19.84
C LEU A 348 -6.75 1.40 19.78
N ASP A 349 -8.06 1.49 19.97
CA ASP A 349 -8.80 2.73 20.11
C ASP A 349 -8.97 3.20 21.58
N VAL A 350 -8.72 2.33 22.58
CA VAL A 350 -9.06 2.57 24.02
C VAL A 350 -7.85 2.58 24.96
N VAL A 351 -6.66 2.10 24.54
CA VAL A 351 -5.45 2.29 25.37
C VAL A 351 -5.06 3.76 25.31
N ASP A 352 -5.53 4.53 26.29
CA ASP A 352 -5.11 5.90 26.58
C ASP A 352 -3.59 5.95 26.68
N VAL A 353 -2.96 6.42 25.60
CA VAL A 353 -1.53 6.65 25.47
C VAL A 353 -1.16 7.98 26.15
N GLU A 354 -1.77 8.29 27.29
CA GLU A 354 -1.62 9.63 27.88
C GLU A 354 -0.24 9.89 28.50
N ASP A 355 0.59 8.87 28.79
CA ASP A 355 1.84 9.12 29.55
C ASP A 355 3.07 8.26 29.23
N THR A 356 3.06 7.43 28.18
CA THR A 356 4.31 6.72 27.81
C THR A 356 5.19 7.57 26.90
N PRO A 357 6.39 8.01 27.35
CA PRO A 357 7.29 8.80 26.53
C PRO A 357 7.59 8.09 25.21
N TYR A 358 7.58 8.88 24.12
CA TYR A 358 7.69 8.45 22.71
C TYR A 358 8.80 7.44 22.41
N LEU A 359 9.86 7.39 23.23
CA LEU A 359 10.87 6.33 23.16
C LEU A 359 10.29 4.90 23.21
N LYS A 360 9.15 4.68 23.88
CA LYS A 360 8.54 3.34 23.98
C LYS A 360 7.84 2.87 22.70
N HIS A 361 7.44 3.77 21.79
CA HIS A 361 6.82 3.38 20.50
C HIS A 361 7.82 2.73 19.54
N TYR A 362 9.11 3.02 19.74
CA TYR A 362 10.21 2.46 18.98
C TYR A 362 11.06 1.47 19.80
N ASN A 363 10.54 0.94 20.92
CA ASN A 363 11.18 -0.14 21.68
C ASN A 363 11.07 -1.45 20.92
N TYR A 364 11.73 -1.49 19.77
CA TYR A 364 12.06 -2.71 19.10
C TYR A 364 13.29 -3.29 19.81
N GLU A 365 13.13 -4.44 20.45
CA GLU A 365 14.28 -5.19 20.95
C GLU A 365 15.21 -5.45 19.77
N ILE A 366 16.36 -4.77 19.76
CA ILE A 366 17.36 -4.87 18.70
C ILE A 366 17.82 -6.32 18.49
N ASN A 367 17.60 -7.17 19.50
CA ASN A 367 17.96 -8.58 19.58
C ASN A 367 16.73 -9.50 19.59
N GLN A 368 15.84 -9.37 18.61
CA GLN A 368 14.78 -10.38 18.44
C GLN A 368 15.40 -11.74 18.12
N GLU A 369 15.12 -12.73 18.95
CA GLU A 369 15.48 -14.12 18.70
C GLU A 369 14.80 -14.61 17.41
N PRO A 370 15.48 -15.48 16.64
CA PRO A 370 14.88 -16.09 15.46
C PRO A 370 13.65 -16.90 15.86
N ILE A 371 12.59 -16.80 15.09
CA ILE A 371 11.41 -17.65 15.25
C ILE A 371 11.68 -18.99 14.57
N THR A 372 11.05 -20.07 15.02
CA THR A 372 11.16 -21.41 14.42
C THR A 372 10.00 -21.73 13.47
N ASP A 373 8.85 -21.08 13.67
CA ASP A 373 7.65 -21.23 12.86
C ASP A 373 7.75 -20.45 11.53
N VAL A 374 7.94 -21.19 10.44
CA VAL A 374 8.10 -20.66 9.09
C VAL A 374 6.82 -20.01 8.58
N ASP A 375 5.66 -20.60 8.87
CA ASP A 375 4.37 -20.15 8.34
C ASP A 375 3.99 -18.79 8.94
N LYS A 376 4.23 -18.61 10.24
CA LYS A 376 4.04 -17.32 10.91
C LYS A 376 4.97 -16.24 10.36
N VAL A 377 6.23 -16.58 10.11
CA VAL A 377 7.19 -15.64 9.51
C VAL A 377 6.70 -15.19 8.14
N LEU A 378 6.34 -16.14 7.26
CA LEU A 378 5.87 -15.84 5.90
C LEU A 378 4.55 -15.07 5.92
N PHE A 379 3.62 -15.44 6.82
CA PHE A 379 2.38 -14.71 7.05
C PHE A 379 2.61 -13.20 7.27
N THR A 380 3.50 -12.83 8.20
CA THR A 380 3.75 -11.41 8.52
C THR A 380 4.28 -10.60 7.32
N ARG A 381 5.04 -11.26 6.44
CA ARG A 381 5.60 -10.65 5.22
C ARG A 381 4.53 -10.47 4.17
N HIS A 382 3.70 -11.49 3.96
CA HIS A 382 2.67 -11.50 2.93
C HIS A 382 1.46 -10.63 3.24
N ILE A 383 1.04 -10.53 4.52
CA ILE A 383 -0.08 -9.66 4.89
C ILE A 383 0.22 -8.18 4.61
N LYS A 384 1.47 -7.73 4.80
CA LYS A 384 1.88 -6.37 4.45
C LYS A 384 1.74 -6.12 2.95
N VAL A 385 2.26 -7.02 2.12
CA VAL A 385 2.20 -6.89 0.65
C VAL A 385 0.74 -6.87 0.18
N ALA A 386 -0.05 -7.86 0.58
CA ALA A 386 -1.45 -7.98 0.20
C ALA A 386 -2.27 -6.75 0.63
N ALA A 387 -2.08 -6.30 1.87
CA ALA A 387 -2.75 -5.12 2.40
C ALA A 387 -2.42 -3.85 1.63
N ILE A 388 -1.14 -3.56 1.38
CA ILE A 388 -0.71 -2.35 0.67
C ILE A 388 -1.23 -2.38 -0.77
N THR A 389 -1.10 -3.51 -1.46
CA THR A 389 -1.54 -3.62 -2.86
C THR A 389 -3.06 -3.61 -2.99
N SER A 390 -3.80 -4.31 -2.12
CA SER A 390 -5.27 -4.24 -2.09
C SER A 390 -5.72 -2.81 -1.81
N SER A 391 -5.13 -2.16 -0.81
CA SER A 391 -5.42 -0.76 -0.48
C SER A 391 -5.23 0.16 -1.67
N LEU A 392 -4.10 0.05 -2.38
CA LEU A 392 -3.85 0.85 -3.58
C LEU A 392 -4.92 0.63 -4.64
N LEU A 393 -5.29 -0.62 -4.94
CA LEU A 393 -6.27 -0.91 -5.98
C LEU A 393 -7.68 -0.50 -5.60
N ASP A 394 -8.10 -0.72 -4.34
CA ASP A 394 -9.40 -0.26 -3.85
C ASP A 394 -9.48 1.26 -3.82
N TYR A 395 -8.36 1.91 -3.51
CA TYR A 395 -8.24 3.36 -3.54
C TYR A 395 -8.41 3.92 -4.95
N VAL A 396 -7.86 3.25 -5.96
CA VAL A 396 -8.01 3.61 -7.39
C VAL A 396 -9.46 3.44 -7.86
N VAL A 397 -10.18 2.41 -7.40
CA VAL A 397 -11.55 2.10 -7.88
C VAL A 397 -12.63 2.87 -7.13
N SER A 398 -12.65 2.74 -5.82
CA SER A 398 -13.78 3.11 -4.98
C SER A 398 -13.63 4.48 -4.33
N ASN A 399 -12.43 5.08 -4.44
CA ASN A 399 -12.06 6.27 -3.68
C ASN A 399 -12.16 6.10 -2.14
N SER A 400 -12.42 4.88 -1.65
CA SER A 400 -12.55 4.57 -0.23
C SER A 400 -11.18 4.56 0.44
N THR A 401 -11.11 5.24 1.58
CA THR A 401 -9.96 5.22 2.50
C THR A 401 -10.25 4.41 3.75
N ASP A 402 -11.31 3.58 3.75
CA ASP A 402 -11.74 2.76 4.90
C ASP A 402 -10.78 1.59 5.13
N ILE A 403 -9.54 1.96 5.44
CA ILE A 403 -8.45 1.10 5.81
C ILE A 403 -8.14 1.40 7.28
N ASN A 404 -9.18 1.46 8.10
CA ASN A 404 -9.03 1.75 9.52
C ASN A 404 -8.27 0.62 10.23
N GLU A 405 -8.24 -0.59 9.66
CA GLU A 405 -7.72 -1.80 10.33
C GLU A 405 -6.29 -2.21 9.98
N LEU A 406 -5.56 -1.47 9.12
CA LEU A 406 -4.18 -1.88 8.81
C LEU A 406 -3.22 -1.52 9.94
N TYR A 407 -2.89 -2.53 10.73
CA TYR A 407 -1.68 -2.60 11.53
C TYR A 407 -0.82 -3.72 10.95
N PHE A 408 0.39 -3.38 10.52
CA PHE A 408 1.30 -4.35 9.94
C PHE A 408 2.07 -5.05 11.06
N PRO A 409 2.06 -6.39 11.12
CA PRO A 409 2.92 -7.09 12.07
C PRO A 409 4.40 -6.81 11.72
N THR A 410 5.24 -6.72 12.75
CA THR A 410 6.69 -6.67 12.55
C THR A 410 7.15 -7.95 11.86
N TRP A 411 8.02 -7.82 10.88
CA TRP A 411 8.62 -8.96 10.21
C TRP A 411 9.60 -9.68 11.12
N LYS A 412 9.56 -10.99 11.05
CA LYS A 412 10.44 -11.88 11.79
C LYS A 412 11.39 -12.59 10.82
N TYR A 413 12.52 -13.09 11.31
CA TYR A 413 13.50 -13.81 10.52
C TYR A 413 13.76 -15.19 11.11
N LEU A 414 14.20 -16.12 10.26
CA LEU A 414 14.57 -17.48 10.63
C LEU A 414 16.10 -17.58 10.79
N ALA A 415 16.56 -18.52 11.61
CA ALA A 415 17.97 -18.64 11.98
C ALA A 415 18.89 -18.97 10.78
N ASP A 416 18.36 -19.66 9.78
CA ASP A 416 19.05 -20.13 8.57
C ASP A 416 18.96 -19.16 7.37
N GLU A 417 18.22 -18.05 7.50
CA GLU A 417 18.18 -17.03 6.44
C GLU A 417 19.54 -16.32 6.26
N PRO A 418 19.88 -15.85 5.05
CA PRO A 418 21.10 -15.08 4.80
C PRO A 418 21.19 -13.84 5.68
N GLU A 419 22.40 -13.45 6.11
CA GLU A 419 22.57 -12.29 7.00
C GLU A 419 22.09 -10.98 6.34
N ASN A 420 22.24 -10.85 5.02
CA ASN A 420 21.69 -9.71 4.28
C ASN A 420 20.15 -9.63 4.40
N THR A 421 19.46 -10.76 4.29
CA THR A 421 18.00 -10.84 4.48
C THR A 421 17.62 -10.48 5.91
N LYS A 422 18.31 -11.04 6.92
CA LYS A 422 18.07 -10.74 8.34
C LYS A 422 18.27 -9.26 8.63
N LYS A 423 19.35 -8.67 8.12
CA LYS A 423 19.65 -7.24 8.26
C LYS A 423 18.60 -6.37 7.59
N PHE A 424 18.18 -6.73 6.37
CA PHE A 424 17.11 -6.05 5.67
C PHE A 424 15.81 -6.09 6.45
N ILE A 425 15.38 -7.26 6.95
CA ILE A 425 14.17 -7.44 7.78
C ILE A 425 14.22 -6.56 9.02
N ARG A 426 15.33 -6.60 9.78
CA ARG A 426 15.49 -5.79 11.00
C ARG A 426 15.38 -4.29 10.69
N SER A 427 15.93 -3.85 9.56
CA SER A 427 15.83 -2.46 9.14
C SER A 427 14.43 -2.09 8.62
N GLN A 428 13.77 -2.99 7.88
CA GLN A 428 12.39 -2.80 7.41
C GLN A 428 11.40 -2.63 8.55
N ASN A 429 11.63 -3.28 9.69
CA ASN A 429 10.77 -3.12 10.87
C ASN A 429 10.71 -1.68 11.38
N TRP A 430 11.77 -0.88 11.20
CA TRP A 430 11.74 0.54 11.54
C TRP A 430 10.77 1.31 10.65
N ILE A 431 10.81 1.06 9.34
CA ILE A 431 9.88 1.65 8.38
C ILE A 431 8.45 1.18 8.65
N ILE A 432 8.24 -0.11 8.94
CA ILE A 432 6.93 -0.67 9.29
C ILE A 432 6.36 0.04 10.53
N ASN A 433 7.17 0.23 11.58
CA ASN A 433 6.74 0.92 12.79
C ASN A 433 6.38 2.39 12.52
N LEU A 434 7.13 3.06 11.64
CA LEU A 434 6.80 4.42 11.20
C LEU A 434 5.42 4.46 10.51
N TYR A 435 5.11 3.50 9.64
CA TYR A 435 3.79 3.41 8.99
C TYR A 435 2.67 2.99 9.96
N ASN A 436 2.98 2.21 11.00
CA ASN A 436 2.03 1.82 12.04
C ASN A 436 1.73 2.93 13.06
N HIS A 437 2.56 3.98 13.12
CA HIS A 437 2.33 5.11 13.99
C HIS A 437 0.97 5.76 13.66
N LYS A 438 0.04 5.82 14.64
CA LYS A 438 -1.38 6.23 14.45
C LYS A 438 -1.50 7.50 13.62
N PHE A 439 -0.73 8.52 13.96
CA PHE A 439 -0.71 9.77 13.21
C PHE A 439 -0.17 9.66 11.80
N VAL A 440 0.92 8.91 11.58
CA VAL A 440 1.50 8.77 10.24
C VAL A 440 0.49 8.05 9.36
N LYS A 441 -0.11 6.97 9.86
CA LYS A 441 -1.18 6.26 9.16
C LYS A 441 -2.33 7.18 8.75
N ASN A 442 -2.85 7.99 9.67
CA ASN A 442 -3.94 8.93 9.39
C ASN A 442 -3.51 10.05 8.43
N PHE A 443 -2.32 10.61 8.63
CA PHE A 443 -1.75 11.63 7.77
C PHE A 443 -1.54 11.11 6.35
N MET A 444 -1.05 9.88 6.19
CA MET A 444 -0.84 9.24 4.89
C MET A 444 -2.16 9.01 4.12
N LYS A 445 -3.30 8.82 4.79
CA LYS A 445 -4.62 8.82 4.12
C LYS A 445 -4.87 10.14 3.40
N SER A 446 -4.53 11.27 4.03
CA SER A 446 -4.64 12.60 3.43
C SER A 446 -3.64 12.79 2.28
N ILE A 447 -2.39 12.33 2.44
CA ILE A 447 -1.36 12.36 1.38
C ILE A 447 -1.84 11.61 0.13
N HIS A 448 -2.36 10.39 0.31
CA HIS A 448 -2.89 9.61 -0.80
C HIS A 448 -4.04 10.35 -1.53
N ARG A 449 -4.87 11.12 -0.81
CA ARG A 449 -5.97 11.92 -1.42
C ARG A 449 -5.41 12.97 -2.37
N VAL A 450 -4.35 13.65 -1.96
CA VAL A 450 -3.67 14.62 -2.83
C VAL A 450 -3.05 13.94 -4.05
N GLN A 451 -2.46 12.75 -3.89
CA GLN A 451 -1.86 12.00 -5.00
C GLN A 451 -2.89 11.57 -6.05
N LEU A 452 -4.15 11.32 -5.68
CA LEU A 452 -5.27 11.14 -6.63
C LEU A 452 -5.72 12.44 -7.32
N GLY A 453 -5.18 13.57 -6.87
CA GLY A 453 -5.62 14.90 -7.26
C GLY A 453 -6.99 15.27 -6.71
N LYS A 454 -7.34 14.72 -5.55
CA LYS A 454 -8.39 15.29 -4.68
C LYS A 454 -7.77 16.37 -3.80
N THR A 455 -8.63 17.11 -3.12
CA THR A 455 -8.20 18.02 -2.06
C THR A 455 -8.20 17.32 -0.71
N CYS A 456 -7.28 17.70 0.16
CA CYS A 456 -7.33 17.40 1.58
C CYS A 456 -7.18 18.69 2.39
N ALA A 457 -7.79 18.73 3.56
CA ALA A 457 -7.53 19.76 4.56
C ALA A 457 -6.54 19.18 5.58
N LEU A 458 -5.47 19.90 5.87
CA LEU A 458 -4.51 19.59 6.91
C LEU A 458 -4.36 20.82 7.79
N SER A 459 -4.33 20.63 9.10
CA SER A 459 -3.94 21.74 9.99
C SER A 459 -2.44 22.00 9.83
N PHE A 460 -2.02 23.26 10.00
CA PHE A 460 -0.60 23.60 10.06
C PHE A 460 0.12 22.78 11.13
N GLU A 461 -0.58 22.54 12.22
CA GLU A 461 -0.18 21.73 13.33
C GLU A 461 0.16 20.29 12.95
N SER A 462 -0.70 19.64 12.17
CA SER A 462 -0.42 18.29 11.67
C SER A 462 0.82 18.25 10.78
N ILE A 463 1.07 19.29 9.98
CA ILE A 463 2.30 19.37 9.18
C ILE A 463 3.53 19.38 10.09
N LEU A 464 3.54 20.23 11.13
CA LEU A 464 4.63 20.28 12.11
C LEU A 464 4.82 18.96 12.86
N VAL A 465 3.72 18.33 13.29
CA VAL A 465 3.77 17.01 13.94
C VAL A 465 4.41 15.97 13.02
N MET A 466 4.06 15.97 11.73
CA MET A 466 4.67 15.05 10.77
C MET A 466 6.19 15.27 10.68
N GLU A 467 6.65 16.51 10.70
CA GLU A 467 8.09 16.81 10.70
C GLU A 467 8.79 16.30 11.96
N ASP A 468 8.15 16.51 13.11
CA ASP A 468 8.72 16.08 14.40
C ASP A 468 8.77 14.56 14.47
N VAL A 469 7.73 13.85 14.01
CA VAL A 469 7.73 12.38 13.89
C VAL A 469 8.84 11.90 12.97
N ILE A 470 9.07 12.56 11.83
CA ILE A 470 10.18 12.24 10.92
C ILE A 470 11.53 12.46 11.61
N LYS A 471 11.73 13.58 12.33
CA LYS A 471 12.99 13.87 13.05
C LYS A 471 13.22 12.88 14.18
N GLU A 472 12.19 12.52 14.92
CA GLU A 472 12.24 11.52 15.98
C GLU A 472 12.61 10.16 15.43
N TYR A 473 11.97 9.73 14.35
CA TYR A 473 12.32 8.51 13.64
C TYR A 473 13.81 8.48 13.30
N THR A 474 14.34 9.54 12.67
CA THR A 474 15.77 9.58 12.30
C THR A 474 16.73 9.46 13.49
N LYS A 475 16.33 9.96 14.67
CA LYS A 475 17.11 9.86 15.91
C LYS A 475 16.98 8.49 16.57
N ALA A 476 15.80 7.86 16.47
CA ALA A 476 15.49 6.59 17.09
C ALA A 476 16.10 5.40 16.35
N VAL A 477 16.26 5.49 15.01
CA VAL A 477 16.87 4.42 14.21
C VAL A 477 18.33 4.21 14.65
N PRO A 478 18.72 2.97 15.03
CA PRO A 478 20.07 2.65 15.45
C PRO A 478 21.13 2.97 14.39
N ALA A 479 22.33 3.34 14.83
CA ALA A 479 23.46 3.69 13.94
C ALA A 479 23.73 2.63 12.84
N LYS A 480 23.58 1.34 13.18
CA LYS A 480 23.78 0.22 12.24
C LYS A 480 22.72 0.07 11.14
N PHE A 481 21.60 0.80 11.24
CA PHE A 481 20.48 0.78 10.29
C PHE A 481 20.22 2.15 9.65
N ARG A 482 21.00 3.18 10.00
CA ARG A 482 20.94 4.51 9.37
C ARG A 482 22.16 4.73 8.50
N LEU A 483 21.97 5.43 7.38
CA LEU A 483 23.08 5.74 6.47
C LEU A 483 24.04 6.78 7.07
N CYS A 484 23.52 7.77 7.79
CA CYS A 484 24.28 8.79 8.49
C CYS A 484 23.52 9.29 9.73
N ASP A 485 24.15 10.15 10.53
CA ASP A 485 23.59 10.64 11.79
C ASP A 485 22.39 11.58 11.62
N ASP A 486 22.31 12.28 10.49
CA ASP A 486 21.18 13.14 10.15
C ASP A 486 20.76 12.91 8.70
N LEU A 487 19.71 12.09 8.52
CA LEU A 487 19.14 11.77 7.21
C LEU A 487 18.50 12.99 6.52
N ASN A 488 18.36 14.12 7.22
CA ASN A 488 17.87 15.38 6.64
C ASN A 488 19.01 16.31 6.20
N ASN A 489 20.28 16.04 6.51
CA ASN A 489 21.40 16.89 6.12
C ASN A 489 21.98 16.46 4.76
N ALA A 490 21.78 17.29 3.73
CA ALA A 490 22.18 16.96 2.35
C ALA A 490 23.66 16.59 2.25
N LYS A 491 24.53 17.38 2.85
CA LYS A 491 25.98 17.21 2.73
C LYS A 491 26.44 15.91 3.36
N LEU A 492 25.92 15.60 4.56
CA LEU A 492 26.20 14.34 5.24
C LEU A 492 25.62 13.15 4.46
N CYS A 493 24.40 13.27 3.92
CA CYS A 493 23.79 12.22 3.11
C CYS A 493 24.60 11.94 1.84
N TYR A 494 24.97 12.95 1.05
CA TYR A 494 25.78 12.75 -0.17
C TYR A 494 27.14 12.10 0.14
N HIS A 495 27.83 12.59 1.17
CA HIS A 495 29.09 12.00 1.61
C HIS A 495 28.91 10.52 2.03
N ALA A 496 27.85 10.21 2.76
CA ALA A 496 27.58 8.84 3.18
C ALA A 496 27.17 7.93 2.00
N LEU A 497 26.42 8.45 1.03
CA LEU A 497 26.05 7.75 -0.20
C LEU A 497 27.28 7.39 -1.04
N GLU A 498 28.21 8.32 -1.24
CA GLU A 498 29.43 8.08 -2.03
C GLU A 498 30.32 7.00 -1.41
N ASN A 499 30.33 6.88 -0.08
CA ASN A 499 31.25 6.00 0.64
C ASN A 499 30.65 4.66 1.06
N THR A 500 29.32 4.52 1.12
CA THR A 500 28.69 3.26 1.54
C THR A 500 28.74 2.21 0.44
N THR A 501 28.92 0.94 0.80
CA THR A 501 28.73 -0.23 -0.06
C THR A 501 27.60 -1.13 0.44
N ASP A 502 26.89 -0.68 1.48
CA ASP A 502 25.90 -1.48 2.18
C ASP A 502 24.52 -1.31 1.55
N SER A 503 24.15 -2.26 0.71
CA SER A 503 22.89 -2.22 -0.03
C SER A 503 21.64 -2.23 0.85
N ALA A 504 21.68 -2.86 2.03
CA ALA A 504 20.56 -2.78 2.96
C ALA A 504 20.39 -1.33 3.45
N LEU A 505 21.47 -0.63 3.82
CA LEU A 505 21.37 0.78 4.23
C LEU A 505 20.87 1.66 3.08
N LEU A 506 21.36 1.44 1.87
CA LEU A 506 20.95 2.18 0.67
C LEU A 506 19.46 2.01 0.36
N VAL A 507 18.93 0.77 0.39
CA VAL A 507 17.50 0.51 0.14
C VAL A 507 16.64 1.19 1.21
N ASN A 508 17.01 1.09 2.49
CA ASN A 508 16.25 1.72 3.57
C ASN A 508 16.30 3.26 3.49
N PHE A 509 17.45 3.82 3.11
CA PHE A 509 17.60 5.25 2.87
C PHE A 509 16.71 5.74 1.73
N VAL A 510 16.69 5.01 0.60
CA VAL A 510 15.81 5.29 -0.55
C VAL A 510 14.34 5.27 -0.12
N GLN A 511 13.89 4.23 0.60
CA GLN A 511 12.51 4.12 1.06
C GLN A 511 12.12 5.22 2.06
N PHE A 512 13.02 5.60 2.96
CA PHE A 512 12.79 6.72 3.88
C PHE A 512 12.56 8.03 3.11
N HIS A 513 13.41 8.35 2.13
CA HIS A 513 13.23 9.56 1.35
C HIS A 513 12.02 9.49 0.41
N ILE A 514 11.58 8.31 -0.03
CA ILE A 514 10.30 8.15 -0.76
C ILE A 514 9.12 8.56 0.12
N LEU A 515 9.13 8.21 1.42
CA LEU A 515 8.12 8.67 2.37
C LEU A 515 8.17 10.20 2.52
N GLN A 516 9.35 10.79 2.75
CA GLN A 516 9.50 12.25 2.86
C GLN A 516 9.04 12.97 1.59
N MET A 517 9.46 12.49 0.42
CA MET A 517 9.04 13.03 -0.86
C MET A 517 7.52 12.92 -1.03
N SER A 518 6.90 11.82 -0.63
CA SER A 518 5.45 11.64 -0.68
C SER A 518 4.71 12.65 0.20
N VAL A 519 5.22 12.91 1.41
CA VAL A 519 4.69 13.91 2.33
C VAL A 519 4.80 15.31 1.73
N TYR A 520 6.00 15.78 1.43
CA TYR A 520 6.23 17.16 1.02
C TYR A 520 5.70 17.45 -0.39
N SER A 521 5.70 16.46 -1.31
CA SER A 521 5.13 16.64 -2.65
C SER A 521 3.61 16.91 -2.62
N SER A 522 2.90 16.43 -1.59
CA SER A 522 1.47 16.72 -1.40
C SER A 522 1.21 18.17 -0.98
N LEU A 523 2.20 18.83 -0.38
CA LEU A 523 2.09 20.18 0.17
C LEU A 523 2.49 21.27 -0.86
N LEU A 524 2.93 20.88 -2.06
CA LEU A 524 3.44 21.79 -3.09
C LEU A 524 2.38 22.71 -3.71
N GLN A 525 1.10 22.35 -3.62
CA GLN A 525 0.01 23.07 -4.27
C GLN A 525 -1.08 23.41 -3.24
N PRO A 526 -0.81 24.41 -2.39
CA PRO A 526 -1.82 24.90 -1.47
C PRO A 526 -2.96 25.61 -2.21
N LYS A 527 -4.17 25.45 -1.69
CA LYS A 527 -5.39 26.14 -2.15
C LYS A 527 -5.83 27.11 -1.06
N ALA A 528 -5.62 28.40 -1.30
CA ALA A 528 -6.03 29.43 -0.36
C ALA A 528 -7.56 29.45 -0.19
N LEU A 529 -8.03 29.44 1.05
CA LEU A 529 -9.45 29.66 1.40
C LEU A 529 -9.73 31.15 1.66
N SER A 530 -8.73 31.91 2.10
CA SER A 530 -8.82 33.33 2.42
C SER A 530 -7.45 34.01 2.33
N ASN A 531 -7.42 35.35 2.24
CA ASN A 531 -6.18 36.13 2.17
C ASN A 531 -5.34 36.05 3.46
N GLN A 532 -5.95 35.73 4.60
CA GLN A 532 -5.28 35.72 5.91
C GLN A 532 -4.30 34.55 6.11
N GLY A 533 -4.34 33.51 5.26
CA GLY A 533 -3.42 32.37 5.32
C GLY A 533 -2.31 32.38 4.25
N GLN A 534 -2.28 33.39 3.37
CA GLN A 534 -1.45 33.33 2.16
C GLN A 534 0.06 33.35 2.45
N GLN A 535 0.50 34.12 3.45
CA GLN A 535 1.93 34.15 3.83
C GLN A 535 2.39 32.79 4.38
N LEU A 536 1.61 32.20 5.28
CA LEU A 536 1.89 30.89 5.85
C LEU A 536 1.92 29.80 4.77
N LEU A 537 0.94 29.82 3.86
CA LEU A 537 0.89 28.91 2.71
C LEU A 537 2.13 29.03 1.82
N SER A 538 2.58 30.25 1.55
CA SER A 538 3.81 30.49 0.79
C SER A 538 5.04 29.92 1.52
N SER A 539 5.15 30.10 2.84
CA SER A 539 6.27 29.53 3.62
C SER A 539 6.25 28.00 3.62
N ILE A 540 5.09 27.38 3.79
CA ILE A 540 4.94 25.91 3.74
C ILE A 540 5.28 25.40 2.35
N GLN A 541 4.83 26.09 1.30
CA GLN A 541 5.10 25.74 -0.08
C GLN A 541 6.61 25.82 -0.37
N GLU A 542 7.27 26.92 0.01
CA GLU A 542 8.71 27.10 -0.17
C GLU A 542 9.51 26.01 0.56
N HIS A 543 9.17 25.73 1.82
CA HIS A 543 9.78 24.64 2.58
C HIS A 543 9.59 23.28 1.90
N SER A 544 8.37 23.00 1.44
CA SER A 544 8.02 21.74 0.80
C SER A 544 8.73 21.59 -0.55
N LEU A 545 8.89 22.67 -1.32
CA LEU A 545 9.63 22.68 -2.58
C LEU A 545 11.10 22.26 -2.35
N GLU A 546 11.78 22.87 -1.38
CA GLU A 546 13.19 22.55 -1.06
C GLU A 546 13.34 21.10 -0.60
N LYS A 547 12.51 20.66 0.36
CA LYS A 547 12.55 19.31 0.92
C LYS A 547 12.26 18.24 -0.12
N THR A 548 11.30 18.51 -1.01
CA THR A 548 10.91 17.57 -2.06
C THR A 548 12.01 17.43 -3.10
N LEU A 549 12.58 18.54 -3.60
CA LEU A 549 13.68 18.51 -4.56
C LEU A 549 14.89 17.76 -4.02
N LYS A 550 15.28 18.08 -2.78
CA LYS A 550 16.39 17.42 -2.10
C LYS A 550 16.16 15.92 -1.91
N SER A 551 14.95 15.51 -1.51
CA SER A 551 14.62 14.09 -1.39
C SER A 551 14.70 13.39 -2.75
N ALA A 552 14.19 14.01 -3.82
CA ALA A 552 14.27 13.46 -5.18
C ALA A 552 15.73 13.24 -5.65
N GLN A 553 16.62 14.21 -5.38
CA GLN A 553 18.04 14.09 -5.72
C GLN A 553 18.74 12.99 -4.89
N LEU A 554 18.46 12.91 -3.59
CA LEU A 554 19.03 11.90 -2.69
C LEU A 554 18.56 10.48 -3.06
N ILE A 555 17.28 10.31 -3.43
CA ILE A 555 16.76 9.03 -3.90
C ILE A 555 17.47 8.62 -5.20
N LEU A 556 17.58 9.53 -6.17
CA LEU A 556 18.24 9.23 -7.46
C LEU A 556 19.72 8.85 -7.26
N CYS A 557 20.43 9.57 -6.38
CA CYS A 557 21.80 9.25 -6.00
C CYS A 557 21.90 7.89 -5.30
N GLY A 558 21.00 7.59 -4.36
CA GLY A 558 20.92 6.29 -3.68
C GLY A 558 20.65 5.12 -4.63
N ILE A 559 19.75 5.30 -5.61
CA ILE A 559 19.49 4.30 -6.66
C ILE A 559 20.74 4.06 -7.49
N ARG A 560 21.43 5.12 -7.95
CA ARG A 560 22.68 4.96 -8.71
C ARG A 560 23.75 4.27 -7.88
N ARG A 561 23.87 4.61 -6.60
CA ARG A 561 24.84 3.96 -5.72
C ARG A 561 24.57 2.47 -5.54
N LEU A 562 23.30 2.05 -5.53
CA LEU A 562 22.95 0.62 -5.52
C LEU A 562 23.52 -0.14 -6.73
N ALA A 563 23.67 0.52 -7.89
CA ALA A 563 24.27 -0.10 -9.07
C ALA A 563 25.75 -0.44 -8.85
N ASP A 564 26.47 0.39 -8.10
CA ASP A 564 27.90 0.21 -7.81
C ASP A 564 28.14 -0.70 -6.59
N ALA A 565 27.29 -0.57 -5.57
CA ALA A 565 27.47 -1.22 -4.27
C ALA A 565 27.23 -2.73 -4.32
N GLU A 566 26.34 -3.20 -5.20
CA GLU A 566 25.92 -4.60 -5.24
C GLU A 566 25.78 -5.09 -6.67
N THR A 567 26.86 -5.65 -7.18
CA THR A 567 26.93 -6.24 -8.52
C THR A 567 26.39 -7.67 -8.57
N THR A 568 26.20 -8.32 -7.41
CA THR A 568 25.77 -9.73 -7.36
C THR A 568 24.26 -9.92 -7.33
N SER A 569 23.50 -8.87 -7.01
CA SER A 569 22.04 -8.88 -7.01
C SER A 569 21.47 -7.85 -7.97
N CYS A 570 20.18 -7.96 -8.30
CA CYS A 570 19.50 -7.01 -9.18
C CYS A 570 18.72 -5.94 -8.42
N ILE A 571 19.06 -5.67 -7.16
CA ILE A 571 18.34 -4.73 -6.30
C ILE A 571 18.26 -3.31 -6.86
N TYR A 572 19.32 -2.86 -7.54
CA TYR A 572 19.32 -1.59 -8.27
C TYR A 572 18.20 -1.55 -9.31
N LEU A 573 18.10 -2.55 -10.18
CA LEU A 573 17.10 -2.59 -11.25
C LEU A 573 15.67 -2.61 -10.69
N ILE A 574 15.46 -3.37 -9.62
CA ILE A 574 14.16 -3.45 -8.92
C ILE A 574 13.82 -2.07 -8.35
N SER A 575 14.71 -1.51 -7.53
CA SER A 575 14.51 -0.19 -6.89
C SER A 575 14.30 0.92 -7.92
N ALA A 576 15.07 0.90 -9.00
CA ALA A 576 14.98 1.90 -10.05
C ALA A 576 13.65 1.81 -10.81
N THR A 577 13.18 0.59 -11.10
CA THR A 577 11.88 0.38 -11.76
C THR A 577 10.72 0.80 -10.85
N GLU A 578 10.82 0.58 -9.54
CA GLU A 578 9.80 0.98 -8.57
C GLU A 578 9.74 2.50 -8.36
N TYR A 579 10.89 3.15 -8.17
CA TYR A 579 10.92 4.51 -7.61
C TYR A 579 11.17 5.63 -8.61
N LEU A 580 11.85 5.40 -9.74
CA LEU A 580 12.19 6.48 -10.68
C LEU A 580 10.95 7.18 -11.25
N PHE A 581 9.83 6.47 -11.42
CA PHE A 581 8.59 7.07 -11.88
C PHE A 581 7.94 8.00 -10.85
N HIS A 582 8.04 7.66 -9.56
CA HIS A 582 7.59 8.54 -8.49
C HIS A 582 8.45 9.81 -8.40
N ILE A 583 9.77 9.66 -8.54
CA ILE A 583 10.71 10.78 -8.60
C ILE A 583 10.37 11.69 -9.78
N LEU A 584 10.16 11.10 -10.97
CA LEU A 584 9.89 11.87 -12.17
C LEU A 584 8.57 12.66 -12.08
N ASP A 585 7.49 12.05 -11.58
CA ASP A 585 6.22 12.75 -11.35
C ASP A 585 6.39 13.99 -10.47
N VAL A 586 7.22 13.87 -9.44
CA VAL A 586 7.54 14.96 -8.53
C VAL A 586 8.40 16.02 -9.19
N LEU A 587 9.42 15.63 -9.94
CA LEU A 587 10.28 16.55 -10.67
C LEU A 587 9.52 17.36 -11.74
N VAL A 588 8.54 16.75 -12.41
CA VAL A 588 7.64 17.47 -13.34
C VAL A 588 6.80 18.53 -12.61
N MET A 589 6.40 18.29 -11.35
CA MET A 589 5.73 19.34 -10.56
C MET A 589 6.69 20.44 -10.15
N LEU A 590 7.93 20.08 -9.77
CA LEU A 590 8.94 21.03 -9.31
C LEU A 590 9.48 21.91 -10.46
N SER A 591 9.56 21.40 -11.69
CA SER A 591 9.94 22.19 -12.86
C SER A 591 8.93 23.29 -13.20
N LEU A 592 7.67 23.11 -12.80
CA LEU A 592 6.60 24.10 -12.93
C LEU A 592 6.55 25.09 -11.75
N SER A 593 7.51 25.02 -10.83
CA SER A 593 7.56 25.89 -9.65
C SER A 593 7.76 27.36 -10.02
N PRO A 594 7.12 28.31 -9.30
CA PRO A 594 7.43 29.73 -9.46
C PRO A 594 8.86 30.09 -9.01
N ASN A 595 9.50 29.26 -8.17
CA ASN A 595 10.89 29.43 -7.80
C ASN A 595 11.80 28.95 -8.94
N LYS A 596 12.36 29.91 -9.68
CA LYS A 596 13.22 29.66 -10.86
C LYS A 596 14.45 28.79 -10.57
N GLN A 597 15.02 28.87 -9.37
CA GLN A 597 16.18 28.05 -8.99
C GLN A 597 15.75 26.59 -8.82
N ILE A 598 14.66 26.36 -8.10
CA ILE A 598 14.10 25.01 -7.89
C ILE A 598 13.66 24.40 -9.21
N ALA A 599 12.99 25.17 -10.07
CA ALA A 599 12.59 24.72 -11.39
C ALA A 599 13.79 24.28 -12.24
N LYS A 600 14.85 25.10 -12.28
CA LYS A 600 16.09 24.80 -13.02
C LYS A 600 16.79 23.54 -12.49
N GLU A 601 16.90 23.38 -11.18
CA GLU A 601 17.50 22.18 -10.58
C GLU A 601 16.64 20.93 -10.78
N ALA A 602 15.31 21.09 -10.71
CA ALA A 602 14.37 20.02 -11.01
C ALA A 602 14.51 19.57 -12.47
N ASP A 603 14.65 20.49 -13.43
CA ASP A 603 14.86 20.16 -14.85
C ASP A 603 16.15 19.36 -15.08
N LEU A 604 17.25 19.77 -14.43
CA LEU A 604 18.52 19.04 -14.52
C LEU A 604 18.39 17.63 -13.92
N THR A 605 17.75 17.51 -12.76
CA THR A 605 17.53 16.23 -12.08
C THR A 605 16.57 15.35 -12.89
N MET A 606 15.56 15.95 -13.52
CA MET A 606 14.58 15.28 -14.38
C MET A 606 15.25 14.64 -15.59
N LYS A 607 16.18 15.36 -16.23
CA LYS A 607 17.00 14.79 -17.31
C LYS A 607 17.80 13.58 -16.85
N CYS A 608 18.48 13.67 -15.71
CA CYS A 608 19.21 12.55 -15.12
C CYS A 608 18.30 11.35 -14.82
N CYS A 609 17.08 11.59 -14.35
CA CYS A 609 16.08 10.54 -14.10
C CYS A 609 15.58 9.89 -15.39
N LEU A 610 15.38 10.67 -16.47
CA LEU A 610 15.00 10.14 -17.78
C LEU A 610 16.11 9.31 -18.41
N ASP A 611 17.37 9.75 -18.32
CA ASP A 611 18.53 9.00 -18.82
C ASP A 611 18.62 7.62 -18.14
N GLU A 612 18.33 7.58 -16.83
CA GLU A 612 18.27 6.35 -16.04
C GLU A 612 17.11 5.44 -16.47
N LEU A 613 15.92 6.01 -16.67
CA LEU A 613 14.76 5.28 -17.19
C LEU A 613 15.02 4.72 -18.59
N ASP A 614 15.65 5.49 -19.48
CA ASP A 614 15.97 5.02 -20.83
C ASP A 614 17.01 3.88 -20.81
N LEU A 615 17.96 3.91 -19.86
CA LEU A 615 18.88 2.80 -19.63
C LEU A 615 18.13 1.53 -19.22
N LEU A 616 17.20 1.62 -18.27
CA LEU A 616 16.37 0.49 -17.84
C LEU A 616 15.47 -0.02 -18.96
N GLY A 617 14.89 0.88 -19.75
CA GLY A 617 14.05 0.53 -20.89
C GLY A 617 14.78 -0.35 -21.89
N ARG A 618 16.04 0.01 -22.23
CA ARG A 618 16.88 -0.80 -23.10
C ARG A 618 17.10 -2.22 -22.55
N VAL A 619 17.36 -2.34 -21.25
CA VAL A 619 17.52 -3.65 -20.58
C VAL A 619 16.23 -4.48 -20.64
N GLN A 620 15.06 -3.84 -20.60
CA GLN A 620 13.76 -4.49 -20.69
C GLN A 620 13.26 -4.69 -22.14
N GLY A 621 14.08 -4.42 -23.15
CA GLY A 621 13.72 -4.59 -24.56
C GLY A 621 12.77 -3.52 -25.10
N TYR A 622 12.60 -2.42 -24.39
CA TYR A 622 11.94 -1.24 -24.89
C TYR A 622 13.00 -0.30 -25.46
N GLN A 623 12.95 -0.08 -26.78
CA GLN A 623 13.67 1.03 -27.40
C GLN A 623 12.69 2.19 -27.56
N PRO A 624 12.96 3.35 -26.93
CA PRO A 624 12.18 4.55 -27.20
C PRO A 624 12.17 4.82 -28.70
N LEU A 625 10.99 5.10 -29.27
CA LEU A 625 10.88 5.60 -30.64
C LEU A 625 11.76 6.84 -30.78
N GLN A 626 12.76 6.79 -31.67
CA GLN A 626 13.67 7.92 -31.91
C GLN A 626 12.88 9.21 -32.16
N THR A 627 13.39 10.34 -31.69
CA THR A 627 12.77 11.68 -31.68
C THR A 627 12.63 12.35 -33.05
N ASP A 628 12.28 11.63 -34.10
CA ASP A 628 11.92 12.24 -35.38
C ASP A 628 10.60 13.01 -35.30
N ALA A 629 10.42 14.02 -36.16
CA ALA A 629 9.20 14.82 -36.17
C ALA A 629 7.92 13.99 -36.43
N SER A 630 8.05 12.85 -37.11
CA SER A 630 6.97 11.89 -37.34
C SER A 630 6.59 11.13 -36.05
N THR A 631 7.56 10.75 -35.21
CA THR A 631 7.32 10.01 -33.97
C THR A 631 6.72 10.87 -32.87
N LYS A 632 7.03 12.18 -32.84
CA LYS A 632 6.35 13.15 -31.96
C LYS A 632 4.85 13.24 -32.27
N LYS A 633 4.45 13.22 -33.56
CA LYS A 633 3.04 13.16 -33.96
C LYS A 633 2.41 11.83 -33.52
N THR A 634 3.10 10.71 -33.70
CA THR A 634 2.63 9.38 -33.28
C THR A 634 2.42 9.29 -31.76
N ARG A 635 3.32 9.82 -30.92
CA ARG A 635 3.15 9.89 -29.46
C ARG A 635 1.93 10.74 -29.06
N LYS A 636 1.77 11.92 -29.68
CA LYS A 636 0.60 12.80 -29.43
C LYS A 636 -0.73 12.13 -29.81
N VAL A 637 -0.75 11.35 -30.90
CA VAL A 637 -1.94 10.60 -31.34
C VAL A 637 -2.28 9.48 -30.37
N LYS A 638 -1.27 8.77 -29.83
CA LYS A 638 -1.44 7.64 -28.90
C LYS A 638 -1.81 8.05 -27.46
N MET A 639 -1.54 9.30 -27.07
CA MET A 639 -1.93 9.85 -25.77
C MET A 639 -3.05 10.91 -25.87
N LYS A 640 -3.84 10.90 -26.95
CA LYS A 640 -4.92 11.87 -27.17
C LYS A 640 -5.87 11.88 -25.97
N ASP A 641 -6.10 13.07 -25.40
CA ASP A 641 -6.92 13.29 -24.19
C ASP A 641 -6.48 12.51 -22.94
N CYS A 642 -5.18 12.21 -22.81
CA CYS A 642 -4.63 11.36 -21.74
C CYS A 642 -5.33 9.99 -21.68
N ARG A 643 -5.77 9.47 -22.82
CA ARG A 643 -6.29 8.09 -22.95
C ARG A 643 -5.19 7.22 -23.53
N LEU A 644 -4.93 6.10 -22.87
CA LEU A 644 -4.00 5.09 -23.32
C LEU A 644 -4.76 3.94 -23.96
N ASP A 645 -4.18 3.44 -25.03
CA ASP A 645 -4.58 2.18 -25.66
C ASP A 645 -3.80 1.05 -24.98
N VAL A 646 -4.44 0.37 -24.02
CA VAL A 646 -3.83 -0.77 -23.29
C VAL A 646 -3.49 -1.91 -24.25
N GLU A 647 -4.30 -2.12 -25.29
CA GLU A 647 -4.08 -3.16 -26.31
C GLU A 647 -2.81 -2.87 -27.11
N TYR A 648 -2.54 -1.59 -27.42
CA TYR A 648 -1.29 -1.18 -28.04
C TYR A 648 -0.06 -1.52 -27.18
N TYR A 649 -0.13 -1.35 -25.87
CA TYR A 649 1.01 -1.62 -25.00
C TYR A 649 1.23 -3.11 -24.70
N ASP A 650 0.19 -3.94 -24.81
CA ASP A 650 0.29 -5.38 -24.54
C ASP A 650 1.23 -6.13 -25.51
N GLN A 651 1.47 -5.56 -26.70
CA GLN A 651 2.42 -6.13 -27.67
C GLN A 651 3.89 -6.08 -27.20
N PHE A 652 4.22 -5.19 -26.25
CA PHE A 652 5.58 -5.04 -25.76
C PHE A 652 5.93 -6.14 -24.73
N PRO A 653 7.21 -6.53 -24.61
CA PRO A 653 7.63 -7.46 -23.57
C PRO A 653 7.31 -7.00 -22.15
N HIS A 654 7.36 -5.69 -21.91
CA HIS A 654 7.03 -5.08 -20.63
C HIS A 654 6.01 -3.92 -20.84
N PRO A 655 4.71 -4.23 -20.97
CA PRO A 655 3.67 -3.25 -21.31
C PRO A 655 3.64 -2.03 -20.39
N TRP A 656 3.72 -2.25 -19.08
CA TRP A 656 3.73 -1.17 -18.09
C TRP A 656 4.92 -0.22 -18.27
N PHE A 657 6.13 -0.74 -18.47
CA PHE A 657 7.31 0.10 -18.60
C PHE A 657 7.26 0.92 -19.89
N ALA A 658 6.86 0.29 -21.00
CA ALA A 658 6.66 0.98 -22.28
C ALA A 658 5.65 2.13 -22.13
N MET A 659 4.53 1.87 -21.43
CA MET A 659 3.49 2.86 -21.15
C MET A 659 4.01 4.02 -20.31
N VAL A 660 4.68 3.73 -19.18
CA VAL A 660 5.16 4.79 -18.30
C VAL A 660 6.34 5.53 -18.92
N SER A 661 7.22 4.88 -19.66
CA SER A 661 8.30 5.55 -20.42
C SER A 661 7.76 6.54 -21.46
N ASP A 662 6.79 6.14 -22.28
CA ASP A 662 6.15 7.06 -23.23
C ASP A 662 5.45 8.23 -22.51
N ALA A 663 4.78 7.96 -21.38
CA ALA A 663 4.17 8.99 -20.57
C ALA A 663 5.21 9.97 -20.00
N SER A 664 6.29 9.45 -19.43
CA SER A 664 7.43 10.21 -18.93
C SER A 664 7.93 11.19 -19.97
N HIS A 665 8.28 10.70 -21.17
CA HIS A 665 8.73 11.54 -22.28
C HIS A 665 7.68 12.55 -22.77
N TYR A 666 6.38 12.20 -22.70
CA TYR A 666 5.31 13.12 -23.05
C TYR A 666 5.22 14.31 -22.10
N PHE A 667 5.22 14.05 -20.79
CA PHE A 667 5.08 15.10 -19.78
C PHE A 667 6.32 16.00 -19.65
N THR A 668 7.52 15.47 -19.94
CA THR A 668 8.76 16.27 -19.90
C THR A 668 9.05 17.05 -21.18
N SER A 669 8.35 16.75 -22.28
CA SER A 669 8.51 17.45 -23.56
C SER A 669 7.63 18.70 -23.73
N ARG A 670 6.77 18.98 -22.75
CA ARG A 670 5.92 20.18 -22.69
C ARG A 670 6.64 21.30 -21.99
#